data_AF-A0A497CVP6-F1
#
_entry.id   AF-A0A497CVP6-F1
#
_cell.length_a   1.000
_cell.length_b   1.000
_cell.length_c   1.000
_cell.angle_alpha   90.00
_cell.angle_beta   90.00
_cell.angle_gamma   90.00
#
_symmetry.space_group_name_H-M   'P 1'
#
loop_
_entity.id
_entity.type
_entity.pdbx_description
1 polymer ?
#
loop_
_entity_poly.entity_id
_entity_poly.type
_entity_poly.pdbx_seq_one_letter_code
_entity_poly.pdbx_strand_id
1 'polypeptide(L)'
;MPFSENRTYRTQLPFFRKNRSQRSFGWWRLLKLLPFVFAFAIFGQAMARDEIEVGGTLTQDEVWTNEHTYIVVQDLRIPDSVTLVIEAGVTVKVNQGRGIFVLGGNLRALGQENDSVKFFANTGRGELDWKWKGISYTGSVGTDGNGLSYVHVSDAEIAVDMYNSEEIIIENSCFVKSQNIGVRLFNSRNCLITNCLFQDNYDGIELVATYSEEASGNTIDNSVFRNENHNIYLLKAYGGILINNLVTHNLIEGANNGIWLDNGGGEAFGRNTIRKNIIMMNGGEAGYGLMIAQDSMDVQYNIFWKNHIAVFYEQETIGTVVTNNSFYQNQEAVNLSEGSMENSLRNNTFSMNNGSIFNISEAQGTTFVHNNLFAYPDQEKVVTNNTPDEVNLSDNFWNTDQAGDISKMIWDREDDPALGEVVFTPFLSVADTTDPVVPPLQAIKQQVGNTVKVSWLANPEEDLRTYKLYYGKFEKYSFPLEKDTEGDTVVFLTDFLISDTIAVTALDSTQEVTDAQVSGHESPFAFADIYPFAGADGEICKMHDEFPLEESTVPFAYDNINWSTGGDGTFNDPQTLHPVYYPGISDKATGKVVLTISVLSHDVVKKDSLTLYIFDDPVVFAGNDTTLFADEQLTLSEAYALYYETVQWTTTGDGIFDNDTTMHPVYYPGEEDVLSGEAVLVFMAESDCGSSYDTLHLFLEPFFSVEGNLWHKNIPVPGGVVLDMQDKPGGARVVELAQAENDGYFIFHKLTEGDYNL
;
A
#
# COMPACT_ATOMS: atom_id res chain seq x y z
N MET A 1 -3.56 40.48 -52.38
CA MET A 1 -3.65 39.80 -53.69
C MET A 1 -2.65 40.46 -54.64
N PRO A 2 -1.95 39.71 -55.52
CA PRO A 2 -2.34 38.40 -56.03
C PRO A 2 -1.54 37.21 -55.50
N PHE A 3 -2.15 36.05 -55.71
CA PHE A 3 -1.84 34.68 -55.30
C PHE A 3 -0.65 34.04 -56.02
N SER A 4 -0.06 33.04 -55.34
CA SER A 4 0.49 31.74 -55.81
C SER A 4 1.82 31.47 -55.07
N GLU A 5 2.12 30.35 -54.41
CA GLU A 5 1.77 28.95 -54.63
C GLU A 5 1.83 28.15 -53.31
N ASN A 6 0.94 27.15 -53.20
CA ASN A 6 0.94 26.07 -52.23
C ASN A 6 2.26 25.29 -52.24
N ARG A 7 2.94 25.20 -51.08
CA ARG A 7 3.85 24.09 -50.78
C ARG A 7 3.15 23.12 -49.84
N THR A 8 2.59 22.07 -50.43
CA THR A 8 2.24 20.83 -49.75
C THR A 8 3.52 20.09 -49.36
N TYR A 9 3.86 20.10 -48.07
CA TYR A 9 4.82 19.14 -47.53
C TYR A 9 4.12 17.78 -47.40
N ARG A 10 4.26 16.95 -48.44
CA ARG A 10 4.11 15.49 -48.35
C ARG A 10 5.27 14.96 -47.51
N THR A 11 5.05 14.69 -46.24
CA THR A 11 5.92 13.77 -45.49
C THR A 11 5.56 12.35 -45.89
N GLN A 12 6.56 11.68 -46.48
CA GLN A 12 6.50 10.28 -46.87
C GLN A 12 6.48 9.42 -45.61
N LEU A 13 5.47 8.56 -45.48
CA LEU A 13 5.43 7.44 -44.55
C LEU A 13 6.62 6.50 -44.81
N PRO A 14 7.47 6.20 -43.81
CA PRO A 14 8.31 5.03 -43.89
C PRO A 14 7.53 3.81 -43.37
N PHE A 15 7.27 2.87 -44.28
CA PHE A 15 6.93 1.48 -43.95
C PHE A 15 8.03 0.90 -43.04
N PHE A 16 7.74 0.70 -41.76
CA PHE A 16 8.60 -0.09 -40.87
C PHE A 16 7.96 -1.45 -40.55
N ARG A 17 8.52 -2.49 -41.18
CA ARG A 17 8.40 -3.88 -40.73
C ARG A 17 9.07 -4.01 -39.36
N LYS A 18 8.30 -4.21 -38.29
CA LYS A 18 8.84 -4.72 -37.02
C LYS A 18 8.90 -6.26 -37.08
N ASN A 19 10.11 -6.80 -36.98
CA ASN A 19 10.37 -8.22 -36.78
C ASN A 19 9.76 -8.66 -35.45
N ARG A 20 8.79 -9.58 -35.50
CA ARG A 20 8.30 -10.30 -34.32
C ARG A 20 9.38 -11.29 -33.86
N SER A 21 10.00 -11.03 -32.71
CA SER A 21 10.68 -12.09 -31.96
C SER A 21 9.64 -12.81 -31.10
N GLN A 22 9.24 -13.99 -31.56
CA GLN A 22 8.51 -14.97 -30.75
C GLN A 22 9.44 -15.48 -29.64
N ARG A 23 8.98 -15.41 -28.39
CA ARG A 23 9.35 -16.38 -27.36
C ARG A 23 8.08 -17.04 -26.85
N SER A 24 7.89 -18.26 -27.30
CA SER A 24 6.88 -19.20 -26.84
C SER A 24 7.28 -19.81 -25.51
N PHE A 25 6.39 -19.80 -24.53
CA PHE A 25 6.35 -20.84 -23.50
C PHE A 25 4.93 -21.42 -23.49
N GLY A 26 4.81 -22.67 -23.93
CA GLY A 26 3.57 -23.42 -23.77
C GLY A 26 3.39 -23.85 -22.31
N TRP A 27 2.22 -24.42 -22.00
CA TRP A 27 2.08 -25.62 -21.17
C TRP A 27 0.66 -26.19 -21.32
N TRP A 28 0.55 -27.44 -20.90
CA TRP A 28 -0.43 -28.46 -21.30
C TRP A 28 -1.81 -28.37 -20.66
N ARG A 29 -2.75 -29.07 -21.30
CA ARG A 29 -4.09 -29.44 -20.85
C ARG A 29 -4.10 -30.15 -19.48
N LEU A 30 -5.08 -29.85 -18.63
CA LEU A 30 -5.71 -30.82 -17.74
C LEU A 30 -7.19 -30.45 -17.50
N LEU A 31 -8.08 -31.32 -17.99
CA LEU A 31 -9.52 -31.36 -17.74
C LEU A 31 -9.80 -31.85 -16.30
N LYS A 32 -10.76 -31.21 -15.60
CA LYS A 32 -11.73 -31.81 -14.63
C LYS A 32 -12.96 -30.85 -14.54
N LEU A 33 -14.12 -31.12 -15.17
CA LEU A 33 -15.33 -31.85 -14.72
C LEU A 33 -15.87 -31.39 -13.32
N LEU A 34 -16.85 -30.47 -13.26
CA LEU A 34 -18.34 -30.64 -13.08
C LEU A 34 -18.81 -30.29 -11.63
N PRO A 35 -20.06 -29.83 -11.36
CA PRO A 35 -21.30 -30.18 -12.06
C PRO A 35 -22.19 -29.04 -12.58
N PHE A 36 -22.79 -29.34 -13.74
CA PHE A 36 -23.97 -28.73 -14.31
C PHE A 36 -25.18 -28.90 -13.38
N VAL A 37 -25.90 -27.81 -13.12
CA VAL A 37 -27.33 -27.88 -12.78
C VAL A 37 -28.10 -27.74 -14.08
N PHE A 38 -28.75 -28.84 -14.49
CA PHE A 38 -29.67 -28.91 -15.62
C PHE A 38 -30.89 -28.03 -15.34
N ALA A 39 -30.94 -26.84 -15.93
CA ALA A 39 -32.21 -26.22 -16.29
C ALA A 39 -32.57 -26.73 -17.70
N PHE A 40 -33.74 -27.35 -17.81
CA PHE A 40 -34.28 -27.87 -19.07
C PHE A 40 -34.26 -26.79 -20.15
N ALA A 41 -33.34 -26.92 -21.12
CA ALA A 41 -33.38 -26.18 -22.36
C ALA A 41 -34.58 -26.68 -23.17
N ILE A 42 -35.65 -25.89 -23.20
CA ILE A 42 -36.58 -25.93 -24.32
C ILE A 42 -35.77 -25.40 -25.51
N PHE A 43 -35.37 -26.30 -26.41
CA PHE A 43 -34.83 -25.94 -27.72
C PHE A 43 -35.94 -25.23 -28.51
N GLY A 44 -36.05 -23.91 -28.34
CA GLY A 44 -36.54 -23.04 -29.39
C GLY A 44 -35.47 -23.01 -30.47
N GLN A 45 -35.73 -23.60 -31.63
CA GLN A 45 -35.00 -23.20 -32.83
C GLN A 45 -35.21 -21.69 -32.98
N ALA A 46 -34.17 -20.88 -32.73
CA ALA A 46 -34.18 -19.51 -33.20
C ALA A 46 -34.28 -19.58 -34.73
N MET A 47 -35.48 -19.36 -35.27
CA MET A 47 -35.61 -19.15 -36.71
C MET A 47 -34.69 -17.98 -37.06
N ALA A 48 -33.93 -18.11 -38.15
CA ALA A 48 -33.17 -16.98 -38.67
C ALA A 48 -34.17 -15.84 -38.90
N ARG A 49 -33.94 -14.67 -38.27
CA ARG A 49 -34.76 -13.48 -38.48
C ARG A 49 -34.72 -13.12 -39.96
N ASP A 50 -35.87 -12.78 -40.53
CA ASP A 50 -35.93 -12.37 -41.93
C ASP A 50 -35.03 -11.15 -42.15
N GLU A 51 -34.22 -11.19 -43.21
CA GLU A 51 -33.31 -10.10 -43.57
C GLU A 51 -34.06 -9.09 -44.46
N ILE A 52 -34.06 -7.82 -44.06
CA ILE A 52 -34.66 -6.72 -44.83
C ILE A 52 -33.54 -5.83 -45.37
N GLU A 53 -33.40 -5.76 -46.69
CA GLU A 53 -32.51 -4.80 -47.31
C GLU A 53 -33.09 -3.39 -47.24
N VAL A 54 -32.28 -2.44 -46.77
CA VAL A 54 -32.63 -1.03 -46.60
C VAL A 54 -31.54 -0.14 -47.21
N GLY A 55 -31.88 1.12 -47.48
CA GLY A 55 -30.95 2.11 -48.02
C GLY A 55 -31.66 3.17 -48.87
N GLY A 56 -30.93 4.18 -49.30
CA GLY A 56 -31.51 5.35 -49.94
C GLY A 56 -32.07 6.34 -48.91
N THR A 57 -32.88 7.28 -49.36
CA THR A 57 -33.47 8.31 -48.49
C THR A 57 -34.83 7.87 -47.97
N LEU A 58 -35.01 7.85 -46.65
CA LEU A 58 -36.31 7.61 -46.03
C LEU A 58 -37.29 8.72 -46.44
N THR A 59 -38.55 8.34 -46.68
CA THR A 59 -39.60 9.28 -47.13
C THR A 59 -40.68 9.53 -46.09
N GLN A 60 -40.67 8.77 -45.00
CA GLN A 60 -41.58 8.85 -43.86
C GLN A 60 -40.90 8.24 -42.64
N ASP A 61 -41.49 8.43 -41.46
CA ASP A 61 -41.03 7.80 -40.24
C ASP A 61 -41.04 6.28 -40.35
N GLU A 62 -40.03 5.64 -39.77
CA GLU A 62 -39.90 4.19 -39.73
C GLU A 62 -39.59 3.70 -38.31
N VAL A 63 -40.09 2.51 -37.99
CA VAL A 63 -39.75 1.77 -36.77
C VAL A 63 -39.18 0.43 -37.19
N TRP A 64 -37.96 0.15 -36.76
CA TRP A 64 -37.29 -1.12 -36.96
C TRP A 64 -37.42 -1.97 -35.70
N THR A 65 -37.99 -3.16 -35.86
CA THR A 65 -38.29 -4.07 -34.75
C THR A 65 -37.35 -5.26 -34.77
N ASN A 66 -37.19 -5.93 -33.63
CA ASN A 66 -36.29 -7.08 -33.51
C ASN A 66 -36.82 -8.36 -34.18
N GLU A 67 -37.92 -8.30 -34.93
CA GLU A 67 -38.39 -9.41 -35.77
C GLU A 67 -37.46 -9.64 -36.97
N HIS A 68 -36.70 -8.61 -37.36
CA HIS A 68 -35.88 -8.60 -38.57
C HIS A 68 -34.39 -8.32 -38.28
N THR A 69 -33.57 -8.69 -39.26
CA THR A 69 -32.21 -8.17 -39.41
C THR A 69 -32.20 -7.17 -40.56
N TYR A 70 -31.76 -5.95 -40.34
CA TYR A 70 -31.73 -4.91 -41.38
C TYR A 70 -30.36 -4.86 -42.04
N ILE A 71 -30.31 -4.90 -43.37
CA ILE A 71 -29.07 -4.84 -44.14
C ILE A 71 -29.03 -3.55 -44.95
N VAL A 72 -28.17 -2.62 -44.56
CA VAL A 72 -27.94 -1.36 -45.27
C VAL A 72 -27.09 -1.64 -46.50
N VAL A 73 -27.75 -1.81 -47.66
CA VAL A 73 -27.09 -2.17 -48.93
C VAL A 73 -26.66 -0.94 -49.75
N GLN A 74 -27.28 0.21 -49.48
CA GLN A 74 -26.92 1.53 -49.99
C GLN A 74 -26.92 2.52 -48.81
N ASP A 75 -26.21 3.64 -48.95
CA ASP A 75 -26.22 4.70 -47.92
C ASP A 75 -27.66 5.01 -47.49
N LEU A 76 -27.94 4.85 -46.20
CA LEU A 76 -29.22 5.18 -45.61
C LEU A 76 -29.22 6.66 -45.22
N ARG A 77 -30.22 7.42 -45.66
CA ARG A 77 -30.34 8.85 -45.38
C ARG A 77 -31.66 9.12 -44.66
N ILE A 78 -31.56 9.73 -43.49
CA ILE A 78 -32.69 10.15 -42.65
C ILE A 78 -32.79 11.67 -42.78
N PRO A 79 -33.61 12.19 -43.70
CA PRO A 79 -33.69 13.63 -43.97
C PRO A 79 -34.43 14.37 -42.85
N ASP A 80 -34.37 15.69 -42.88
CA ASP A 80 -35.13 16.59 -42.01
C ASP A 80 -36.61 16.18 -41.86
N SER A 81 -37.13 16.30 -40.64
CA SER A 81 -38.49 15.92 -40.23
C SER A 81 -38.85 14.43 -40.35
N VAL A 82 -37.90 13.54 -40.67
CA VAL A 82 -38.11 12.08 -40.66
C VAL A 82 -37.42 11.45 -39.46
N THR A 83 -38.12 10.54 -38.79
CA THR A 83 -37.61 9.80 -37.63
C THR A 83 -37.45 8.32 -37.95
N LEU A 84 -36.26 7.77 -37.68
CA LEU A 84 -36.02 6.35 -37.59
C LEU A 84 -35.89 5.94 -36.12
N VAL A 85 -36.80 5.09 -35.65
CA VAL A 85 -36.71 4.44 -34.34
C VAL A 85 -36.21 3.01 -34.54
N ILE A 86 -35.19 2.62 -33.79
CA ILE A 86 -34.64 1.26 -33.79
C ILE A 86 -34.84 0.68 -32.39
N GLU A 87 -35.69 -0.33 -32.28
CA GLU A 87 -36.03 -0.96 -31.01
C GLU A 87 -34.93 -1.88 -30.47
N ALA A 88 -35.01 -2.20 -29.18
CA ALA A 88 -34.09 -3.10 -28.49
C ALA A 88 -33.94 -4.45 -29.21
N GLY A 89 -32.71 -4.98 -29.22
CA GLY A 89 -32.38 -6.26 -29.84
C GLY A 89 -32.32 -6.26 -31.36
N VAL A 90 -32.55 -5.13 -32.03
CA VAL A 90 -32.39 -5.02 -33.49
C VAL A 90 -30.93 -5.20 -33.90
N THR A 91 -30.73 -5.91 -35.01
CA THR A 91 -29.44 -6.09 -35.65
C THR A 91 -29.43 -5.37 -36.99
N VAL A 92 -28.47 -4.46 -37.17
CA VAL A 92 -28.23 -3.69 -38.38
C VAL A 92 -26.85 -4.05 -38.93
N LYS A 93 -26.85 -4.67 -40.12
CA LYS A 93 -25.64 -4.99 -40.88
C LYS A 93 -25.43 -3.92 -41.95
N VAL A 94 -24.24 -3.34 -42.05
CA VAL A 94 -23.97 -2.29 -43.04
C VAL A 94 -22.95 -2.76 -44.06
N ASN A 95 -23.30 -2.73 -45.35
CA ASN A 95 -22.36 -3.10 -46.41
C ASN A 95 -21.13 -2.19 -46.39
N GLN A 96 -19.99 -2.74 -46.80
CA GLN A 96 -18.73 -2.02 -46.88
C GLN A 96 -18.86 -0.72 -47.71
N GLY A 97 -18.23 0.35 -47.24
CA GLY A 97 -18.31 1.68 -47.86
C GLY A 97 -19.68 2.38 -47.78
N ARG A 98 -20.67 1.79 -47.10
CA ARG A 98 -21.98 2.41 -46.82
C ARG A 98 -22.03 3.00 -45.42
N GLY A 99 -22.91 3.97 -45.22
CA GLY A 99 -23.14 4.61 -43.92
C GLY A 99 -24.61 4.91 -43.67
N ILE A 100 -24.89 5.30 -42.43
CA ILE A 100 -26.19 5.82 -41.99
C ILE A 100 -26.01 7.32 -41.77
N PHE A 101 -26.79 8.15 -42.47
CA PHE A 101 -26.64 9.61 -42.47
C PHE A 101 -27.92 10.27 -41.98
N VAL A 102 -27.85 10.90 -40.82
CA VAL A 102 -28.89 11.73 -40.22
C VAL A 102 -28.69 13.16 -40.73
N LEU A 103 -29.50 13.57 -41.71
CA LEU A 103 -29.39 14.81 -42.46
C LEU A 103 -30.47 15.80 -41.99
N GLY A 104 -30.41 16.21 -40.72
CA GLY A 104 -31.43 17.03 -40.04
C GLY A 104 -32.63 16.25 -39.46
N GLY A 105 -32.78 14.97 -39.79
CA GLY A 105 -33.83 14.09 -39.24
C GLY A 105 -33.52 13.54 -37.85
N ASN A 106 -34.24 12.51 -37.40
CA ASN A 106 -34.03 11.90 -36.09
C ASN A 106 -33.65 10.42 -36.18
N LEU A 107 -32.62 10.00 -35.46
CA LEU A 107 -32.27 8.60 -35.24
C LEU A 107 -32.34 8.29 -33.74
N ARG A 108 -33.17 7.31 -33.38
CA ARG A 108 -33.42 6.89 -31.99
C ARG A 108 -33.14 5.40 -31.87
N ALA A 109 -31.94 5.03 -31.41
CA ALA A 109 -31.62 3.64 -31.12
C ALA A 109 -31.85 3.37 -29.62
N LEU A 110 -32.87 2.55 -29.32
CA LEU A 110 -33.43 2.36 -27.99
C LEU A 110 -33.14 0.94 -27.48
N GLY A 111 -31.87 0.61 -27.30
CA GLY A 111 -31.44 -0.67 -26.73
C GLY A 111 -31.75 -0.80 -25.24
N GLN A 112 -31.47 -1.99 -24.70
CA GLN A 112 -31.49 -2.26 -23.26
C GLN A 112 -30.24 -3.04 -22.83
N GLU A 113 -29.90 -3.02 -21.54
CA GLU A 113 -28.70 -3.68 -20.97
C GLU A 113 -28.51 -5.12 -21.42
N ASN A 114 -29.61 -5.89 -21.45
CA ASN A 114 -29.61 -7.30 -21.85
C ASN A 114 -30.11 -7.53 -23.29
N ASP A 115 -30.44 -6.47 -24.03
CA ASP A 115 -30.95 -6.55 -25.41
C ASP A 115 -30.55 -5.32 -26.25
N SER A 116 -29.25 -5.20 -26.52
CA SER A 116 -28.67 -4.06 -27.23
C SER A 116 -29.05 -3.99 -28.71
N VAL A 117 -29.10 -2.77 -29.25
CA VAL A 117 -29.11 -2.55 -30.71
C VAL A 117 -27.70 -2.74 -31.24
N LYS A 118 -27.53 -3.53 -32.31
CA LYS A 118 -26.20 -3.89 -32.82
C LYS A 118 -25.99 -3.36 -34.22
N PHE A 119 -24.94 -2.59 -34.42
CA PHE A 119 -24.47 -2.10 -35.72
C PHE A 119 -23.11 -2.72 -36.03
N PHE A 120 -23.03 -3.43 -37.15
CA PHE A 120 -21.77 -4.06 -37.56
C PHE A 120 -21.62 -4.14 -39.07
N ALA A 121 -20.38 -4.33 -39.51
CA ALA A 121 -20.07 -4.55 -40.92
C ALA A 121 -20.80 -5.80 -41.46
N ASN A 122 -21.39 -5.71 -42.64
CA ASN A 122 -21.89 -6.87 -43.38
C ASN A 122 -20.74 -7.54 -44.12
N THR A 123 -20.02 -8.45 -43.47
CA THR A 123 -18.78 -9.07 -43.98
C THR A 123 -19.03 -10.22 -44.97
N GLY A 124 -19.83 -10.00 -46.00
CA GLY A 124 -20.03 -10.94 -47.09
C GLY A 124 -18.79 -11.04 -48.00
N ARG A 125 -17.92 -12.04 -47.75
CA ARG A 125 -16.75 -12.49 -48.55
C ARG A 125 -15.91 -11.41 -49.27
N GLY A 126 -14.67 -11.23 -48.79
CA GLY A 126 -13.51 -11.12 -49.70
C GLY A 126 -12.52 -9.98 -49.45
N GLU A 127 -12.91 -8.90 -48.78
CA GLU A 127 -12.01 -7.76 -48.55
C GLU A 127 -11.99 -7.44 -47.05
N LEU A 128 -10.94 -7.91 -46.37
CA LEU A 128 -10.82 -7.87 -44.91
C LEU A 128 -10.48 -6.48 -44.35
N ASP A 129 -10.18 -5.49 -45.21
CA ASP A 129 -9.60 -4.20 -44.82
C ASP A 129 -10.55 -3.00 -45.01
N TRP A 130 -11.74 -3.18 -45.60
CA TRP A 130 -12.68 -2.08 -45.85
C TRP A 130 -13.85 -2.07 -44.85
N LYS A 131 -13.93 -1.00 -44.04
CA LYS A 131 -14.96 -0.78 -43.03
C LYS A 131 -16.23 -0.11 -43.61
N TRP A 132 -17.32 -0.13 -42.84
CA TRP A 132 -18.50 0.72 -43.12
C TRP A 132 -18.26 2.11 -42.53
N LYS A 133 -18.92 3.14 -43.07
CA LYS A 133 -18.59 4.55 -42.77
C LYS A 133 -19.00 5.02 -41.38
N GLY A 134 -19.87 4.29 -40.68
CA GLY A 134 -20.44 4.73 -39.42
C GLY A 134 -21.84 5.34 -39.52
N ILE A 135 -22.26 5.90 -38.39
CA ILE A 135 -23.47 6.72 -38.23
C ILE A 135 -23.02 8.18 -38.21
N SER A 136 -23.52 9.00 -39.13
CA SER A 136 -23.17 10.42 -39.21
C SER A 136 -24.38 11.29 -38.95
N TYR A 137 -24.25 12.24 -38.03
CA TYR A 137 -25.21 13.30 -37.78
C TYR A 137 -24.71 14.60 -38.41
N THR A 138 -25.57 15.29 -39.16
CA THR A 138 -25.24 16.55 -39.83
C THR A 138 -26.35 17.57 -39.71
N GLY A 139 -25.96 18.83 -39.49
CA GLY A 139 -26.88 19.97 -39.37
C GLY A 139 -27.45 20.11 -37.96
N SER A 140 -28.10 21.24 -37.67
CA SER A 140 -28.77 21.50 -36.39
C SER A 140 -29.93 20.52 -36.20
N VAL A 141 -29.64 19.35 -35.66
CA VAL A 141 -30.61 18.28 -35.48
C VAL A 141 -31.56 18.68 -34.35
N GLY A 142 -32.87 18.58 -34.63
CA GLY A 142 -33.94 19.02 -33.73
C GLY A 142 -33.83 18.39 -32.34
N THR A 143 -34.13 19.20 -31.33
CA THR A 143 -34.04 18.96 -29.89
C THR A 143 -34.95 17.84 -29.35
N ASP A 144 -35.61 17.06 -30.22
CA ASP A 144 -36.52 16.00 -29.81
C ASP A 144 -36.02 14.62 -30.25
N GLY A 145 -35.13 14.06 -29.42
CA GLY A 145 -35.01 12.61 -29.25
C GLY A 145 -33.88 11.90 -29.99
N ASN A 146 -32.97 12.60 -30.66
CA ASN A 146 -31.77 12.00 -31.25
C ASN A 146 -30.85 11.40 -30.17
N GLY A 147 -30.51 10.13 -30.31
CA GLY A 147 -29.62 9.50 -29.37
C GLY A 147 -29.46 8.00 -29.55
N LEU A 148 -28.42 7.48 -28.91
CA LEU A 148 -28.04 6.09 -28.91
C LEU A 148 -27.96 5.61 -27.47
N SER A 149 -28.85 4.70 -27.08
CA SER A 149 -28.86 4.09 -25.75
C SER A 149 -28.70 2.58 -25.89
N TYR A 150 -27.77 1.99 -25.12
CA TYR A 150 -27.44 0.56 -25.17
C TYR A 150 -27.18 0.04 -26.59
N VAL A 151 -26.35 0.76 -27.34
CA VAL A 151 -25.92 0.32 -28.68
C VAL A 151 -24.55 -0.36 -28.62
N HIS A 152 -24.34 -1.30 -29.53
CA HIS A 152 -23.03 -1.87 -29.82
C HIS A 152 -22.68 -1.53 -31.27
N VAL A 153 -21.67 -0.69 -31.47
CA VAL A 153 -21.16 -0.33 -32.79
C VAL A 153 -19.76 -0.90 -32.95
N SER A 154 -19.54 -1.73 -33.97
CA SER A 154 -18.23 -2.30 -34.24
C SER A 154 -17.80 -2.22 -35.71
N ASP A 155 -16.48 -2.25 -35.91
CA ASP A 155 -15.88 -2.38 -37.24
C ASP A 155 -16.29 -1.28 -38.23
N ALA A 156 -16.47 -0.05 -37.72
CA ALA A 156 -16.69 1.14 -38.52
C ALA A 156 -15.35 1.83 -38.88
N GLU A 157 -15.39 2.76 -39.83
CA GLU A 157 -14.29 3.71 -40.05
C GLU A 157 -14.26 4.73 -38.91
N ILE A 158 -15.37 5.46 -38.74
CA ILE A 158 -15.71 6.26 -37.57
C ILE A 158 -17.03 5.71 -37.05
N ALA A 159 -17.16 5.34 -35.78
CA ALA A 159 -18.39 4.68 -35.31
C ALA A 159 -19.58 5.65 -35.32
N VAL A 160 -19.38 6.84 -34.74
CA VAL A 160 -20.35 7.94 -34.78
C VAL A 160 -19.64 9.25 -35.10
N ASP A 161 -20.15 9.98 -36.08
CA ASP A 161 -19.57 11.23 -36.55
C ASP A 161 -20.60 12.37 -36.49
N MET A 162 -20.44 13.27 -35.53
CA MET A 162 -21.37 14.38 -35.27
C MET A 162 -20.79 15.68 -35.81
N TYR A 163 -21.47 16.27 -36.80
CA TYR A 163 -20.99 17.45 -37.50
C TYR A 163 -21.98 18.61 -37.35
N ASN A 164 -21.54 19.68 -36.68
CA ASN A 164 -22.38 20.83 -36.30
C ASN A 164 -23.68 20.38 -35.61
N SER A 165 -23.60 19.37 -34.76
CA SER A 165 -24.74 18.76 -34.07
C SER A 165 -24.92 19.35 -32.67
N GLU A 166 -26.14 19.28 -32.14
CA GLU A 166 -26.47 19.84 -30.82
C GLU A 166 -27.37 18.86 -30.05
N GLU A 167 -27.17 18.78 -28.72
CA GLU A 167 -28.02 18.00 -27.79
C GLU A 167 -28.16 16.50 -28.10
N ILE A 168 -27.15 15.90 -28.75
CA ILE A 168 -27.13 14.45 -28.97
C ILE A 168 -26.71 13.74 -27.68
N ILE A 169 -27.49 12.72 -27.29
CA ILE A 169 -27.20 11.87 -26.12
C ILE A 169 -26.76 10.49 -26.58
N ILE A 170 -25.58 10.07 -26.16
CA ILE A 170 -25.05 8.72 -26.31
C ILE A 170 -24.81 8.16 -24.91
N GLU A 171 -25.48 7.06 -24.57
CA GLU A 171 -25.39 6.51 -23.23
C GLU A 171 -25.35 4.98 -23.21
N ASN A 172 -24.70 4.40 -22.19
CA ASN A 172 -24.70 2.96 -21.90
C ASN A 172 -24.26 2.10 -23.09
N SER A 173 -23.36 2.61 -23.93
CA SER A 173 -23.09 2.07 -25.27
C SER A 173 -21.63 1.67 -25.47
N CYS A 174 -21.37 0.73 -26.39
CA CYS A 174 -20.04 0.21 -26.70
C CYS A 174 -19.62 0.57 -28.14
N PHE A 175 -18.43 1.14 -28.27
CA PHE A 175 -17.80 1.51 -29.55
C PHE A 175 -16.44 0.82 -29.64
N VAL A 176 -16.34 -0.19 -30.52
CA VAL A 176 -15.16 -1.07 -30.55
C VAL A 176 -14.61 -1.31 -31.95
N LYS A 177 -13.28 -1.39 -32.06
CA LYS A 177 -12.59 -1.75 -33.32
C LYS A 177 -12.89 -0.83 -34.50
N SER A 178 -13.18 0.44 -34.20
CA SER A 178 -13.27 1.48 -35.22
C SER A 178 -11.87 1.75 -35.77
N GLN A 179 -11.74 1.82 -37.09
CA GLN A 179 -10.44 2.00 -37.74
C GLN A 179 -9.80 3.34 -37.37
N ASN A 180 -10.60 4.40 -37.25
CA ASN A 180 -10.12 5.73 -36.92
C ASN A 180 -10.65 6.16 -35.56
N ILE A 181 -11.95 6.40 -35.42
CA ILE A 181 -12.49 7.10 -34.24
C ILE A 181 -13.73 6.37 -33.72
N GLY A 182 -13.85 6.22 -32.41
CA GLY A 182 -15.09 5.78 -31.77
C GLY A 182 -16.21 6.79 -32.00
N VAL A 183 -16.12 7.96 -31.37
CA VAL A 183 -17.08 9.05 -31.58
C VAL A 183 -16.36 10.37 -31.86
N ARG A 184 -16.78 11.09 -32.89
CA ARG A 184 -16.28 12.44 -33.18
C ARG A 184 -17.38 13.47 -33.01
N LEU A 185 -17.05 14.56 -32.32
CA LEU A 185 -17.86 15.75 -32.13
C LEU A 185 -17.15 16.92 -32.81
N PHE A 186 -17.59 17.24 -34.01
CA PHE A 186 -17.03 18.32 -34.80
C PHE A 186 -17.95 19.54 -34.73
N ASN A 187 -17.46 20.65 -34.19
CA ASN A 187 -18.22 21.90 -33.98
C ASN A 187 -19.60 21.66 -33.32
N SER A 188 -19.66 20.68 -32.42
CA SER A 188 -20.91 20.21 -31.82
C SER A 188 -21.04 20.73 -30.40
N ARG A 189 -22.27 20.89 -29.91
CA ARG A 189 -22.56 21.57 -28.65
C ARG A 189 -23.54 20.80 -27.78
N ASN A 190 -23.44 20.98 -26.47
CA ASN A 190 -24.40 20.45 -25.49
C ASN A 190 -24.66 18.94 -25.61
N CYS A 191 -23.71 18.18 -26.17
CA CYS A 191 -23.86 16.73 -26.33
C CYS A 191 -23.38 16.00 -25.06
N LEU A 192 -24.00 14.86 -24.77
CA LEU A 192 -23.67 14.01 -23.63
C LEU A 192 -23.23 12.64 -24.10
N ILE A 193 -22.04 12.22 -23.70
CA ILE A 193 -21.54 10.85 -23.86
C ILE A 193 -21.28 10.30 -22.46
N THR A 194 -22.07 9.32 -22.03
CA THR A 194 -21.98 8.79 -20.65
C THR A 194 -22.11 7.28 -20.57
N ASN A 195 -21.48 6.66 -19.57
CA ASN A 195 -21.56 5.21 -19.32
C ASN A 195 -21.15 4.36 -20.53
N CYS A 196 -20.19 4.84 -21.33
CA CYS A 196 -19.77 4.19 -22.57
C CYS A 196 -18.47 3.41 -22.41
N LEU A 197 -18.27 2.42 -23.30
CA LEU A 197 -17.00 1.73 -23.47
C LEU A 197 -16.42 2.06 -24.85
N PHE A 198 -15.21 2.60 -24.86
CA PHE A 198 -14.40 2.82 -26.06
C PHE A 198 -13.18 1.91 -25.99
N GLN A 199 -13.12 0.92 -26.86
CA GLN A 199 -12.05 -0.08 -26.80
C GLN A 199 -11.54 -0.48 -28.19
N ASP A 200 -10.22 -0.62 -28.32
CA ASP A 200 -9.55 -1.09 -29.54
C ASP A 200 -9.87 -0.21 -30.77
N ASN A 201 -10.20 1.07 -30.55
CA ASN A 201 -10.26 2.06 -31.63
C ASN A 201 -8.87 2.72 -31.76
N TYR A 202 -8.58 3.35 -32.91
CA TYR A 202 -7.36 4.16 -33.01
C TYR A 202 -7.44 5.35 -32.04
N ASP A 203 -8.48 6.18 -32.16
CA ASP A 203 -8.86 7.19 -31.17
C ASP A 203 -10.24 6.88 -30.58
N GLY A 204 -10.41 7.13 -29.27
CA GLY A 204 -11.67 6.90 -28.57
C GLY A 204 -12.71 7.97 -28.91
N ILE A 205 -12.49 9.18 -28.41
CA ILE A 205 -13.29 10.37 -28.75
C ILE A 205 -12.41 11.47 -29.32
N GLU A 206 -12.88 12.11 -30.40
CA GLU A 206 -12.35 13.39 -30.87
C GLU A 206 -13.39 14.51 -30.67
N LEU A 207 -13.01 15.58 -29.99
CA LEU A 207 -13.80 16.81 -29.86
C LEU A 207 -13.05 17.93 -30.58
N VAL A 208 -13.62 18.42 -31.68
CA VAL A 208 -12.93 19.31 -32.62
C VAL A 208 -13.70 20.62 -32.78
N ALA A 209 -13.03 21.76 -32.66
CA ALA A 209 -13.54 23.08 -33.01
C ALA A 209 -12.69 23.72 -34.12
N THR A 210 -13.32 24.31 -35.15
CA THR A 210 -12.60 24.91 -36.29
C THR A 210 -13.44 25.94 -37.04
N TYR A 211 -12.86 26.62 -38.03
CA TYR A 211 -13.56 27.51 -38.98
C TYR A 211 -14.44 28.60 -38.34
N SER A 212 -14.05 29.15 -37.19
CA SER A 212 -14.85 30.15 -36.44
C SER A 212 -16.16 29.62 -35.88
N GLU A 213 -16.30 28.29 -35.81
CA GLU A 213 -17.38 27.61 -35.11
C GLU A 213 -16.91 27.12 -33.74
N GLU A 214 -17.88 26.73 -32.93
CA GLU A 214 -17.71 26.39 -31.53
C GLU A 214 -17.97 24.90 -31.28
N ALA A 215 -17.12 24.27 -30.46
CA ALA A 215 -17.44 23.03 -29.77
C ALA A 215 -17.49 23.30 -28.26
N SER A 216 -18.69 23.27 -27.69
CA SER A 216 -18.93 23.76 -26.33
C SER A 216 -20.01 23.04 -25.55
N GLY A 217 -19.88 23.03 -24.22
CA GLY A 217 -20.91 22.46 -23.34
C GLY A 217 -21.05 20.94 -23.48
N ASN A 218 -20.11 20.27 -24.15
CA ASN A 218 -20.15 18.82 -24.29
C ASN A 218 -19.62 18.16 -23.02
N THR A 219 -20.24 17.04 -22.65
CA THR A 219 -19.87 16.27 -21.45
C THR A 219 -19.50 14.85 -21.85
N ILE A 220 -18.31 14.42 -21.44
CA ILE A 220 -17.82 13.05 -21.51
C ILE A 220 -17.72 12.54 -20.07
N ASP A 221 -18.63 11.64 -19.69
CA ASP A 221 -18.83 11.24 -18.29
C ASP A 221 -18.83 9.72 -18.10
N ASN A 222 -18.36 9.26 -16.93
CA ASN A 222 -18.48 7.89 -16.43
C ASN A 222 -18.21 6.78 -17.48
N SER A 223 -17.24 6.99 -18.36
CA SER A 223 -16.94 6.10 -19.48
C SER A 223 -15.55 5.46 -19.32
N VAL A 224 -15.36 4.32 -19.97
CA VAL A 224 -14.10 3.56 -19.95
C VAL A 224 -13.44 3.65 -21.33
N PHE A 225 -12.17 4.06 -21.35
CA PHE A 225 -11.38 4.23 -22.57
C PHE A 225 -10.13 3.37 -22.55
N ARG A 226 -9.96 2.58 -23.62
CA ARG A 226 -8.85 1.64 -23.86
C ARG A 226 -8.53 1.56 -25.35
N ASN A 227 -7.94 2.62 -25.90
CA ASN A 227 -7.71 2.80 -27.34
C ASN A 227 -6.22 2.79 -27.66
N GLU A 228 -5.87 2.74 -28.95
CA GLU A 228 -4.48 2.59 -29.37
C GLU A 228 -3.67 3.89 -29.20
N ASN A 229 -4.20 5.01 -29.68
CA ASN A 229 -3.47 6.26 -29.81
C ASN A 229 -3.93 7.32 -28.80
N HIS A 230 -5.08 7.95 -29.01
CA HIS A 230 -5.68 8.86 -28.02
C HIS A 230 -6.93 8.22 -27.41
N ASN A 231 -7.05 8.20 -26.09
CA ASN A 231 -8.33 7.87 -25.48
C ASN A 231 -9.33 9.02 -25.69
N ILE A 232 -8.92 10.26 -25.42
CA ILE A 232 -9.68 11.47 -25.73
C ILE A 232 -8.75 12.49 -26.38
N TYR A 233 -9.16 13.03 -27.53
CA TYR A 233 -8.45 14.07 -28.25
C TYR A 233 -9.32 15.32 -28.36
N LEU A 234 -8.83 16.42 -27.80
CA LEU A 234 -9.44 17.73 -27.82
C LEU A 234 -8.64 18.61 -28.79
N LEU A 235 -9.26 19.05 -29.89
CA LEU A 235 -8.57 19.81 -30.93
C LEU A 235 -9.28 21.14 -31.18
N LYS A 236 -8.62 22.23 -30.82
CA LYS A 236 -8.96 23.57 -31.29
C LYS A 236 -8.12 23.87 -32.53
N ALA A 237 -8.66 23.59 -33.72
CA ALA A 237 -7.98 23.97 -34.95
C ALA A 237 -8.05 25.49 -35.17
N TYR A 238 -7.21 26.01 -36.08
CA TYR A 238 -7.10 27.44 -36.38
C TYR A 238 -8.47 28.12 -36.53
N GLY A 239 -8.70 29.15 -35.70
CA GLY A 239 -9.91 29.94 -35.68
C GLY A 239 -11.13 29.28 -35.01
N GLY A 240 -11.04 28.06 -34.48
CA GLY A 240 -12.11 27.40 -33.71
C GLY A 240 -12.21 27.89 -32.27
N ILE A 241 -13.38 27.65 -31.64
CA ILE A 241 -13.66 27.98 -30.23
C ILE A 241 -13.98 26.69 -29.48
N LEU A 242 -13.11 26.27 -28.56
CA LEU A 242 -13.26 25.06 -27.77
C LEU A 242 -13.38 25.43 -26.28
N ILE A 243 -14.61 25.53 -25.75
CA ILE A 243 -14.84 26.09 -24.40
C ILE A 243 -15.93 25.33 -23.63
N ASN A 244 -15.88 25.36 -22.29
CA ASN A 244 -16.92 24.81 -21.41
C ASN A 244 -17.22 23.32 -21.65
N ASN A 245 -16.26 22.54 -22.16
CA ASN A 245 -16.42 21.10 -22.26
C ASN A 245 -15.93 20.44 -20.97
N LEU A 246 -16.57 19.34 -20.59
CA LEU A 246 -16.34 18.64 -19.33
C LEU A 246 -15.97 17.17 -19.59
N VAL A 247 -14.83 16.75 -19.06
CA VAL A 247 -14.40 15.34 -19.02
C VAL A 247 -14.37 14.92 -17.56
N THR A 248 -15.26 14.01 -17.15
CA THR A 248 -15.42 13.66 -15.73
C THR A 248 -15.77 12.19 -15.42
N HIS A 249 -15.35 11.68 -14.26
CA HIS A 249 -15.61 10.30 -13.79
C HIS A 249 -15.17 9.17 -14.75
N ASN A 250 -14.29 9.46 -15.72
CA ASN A 250 -13.86 8.47 -16.68
C ASN A 250 -12.70 7.63 -16.16
N LEU A 251 -12.64 6.38 -16.60
CA LEU A 251 -11.44 5.54 -16.52
C LEU A 251 -10.72 5.58 -17.87
N ILE A 252 -9.57 6.23 -17.91
CA ILE A 252 -8.79 6.50 -19.12
C ILE A 252 -7.46 5.75 -19.03
N GLU A 253 -7.33 4.64 -19.75
CA GLU A 253 -6.15 3.77 -19.60
C GLU A 253 -5.58 3.19 -20.89
N GLY A 254 -4.27 2.89 -20.84
CA GLY A 254 -3.58 2.00 -21.79
C GLY A 254 -3.29 2.55 -23.18
N ALA A 255 -3.65 3.80 -23.48
CA ALA A 255 -3.36 4.42 -24.78
C ALA A 255 -1.96 5.04 -24.82
N ASN A 256 -1.47 5.41 -26.01
CA ASN A 256 -0.29 6.28 -26.10
C ASN A 256 -0.55 7.57 -25.31
N ASN A 257 -1.74 8.15 -25.42
CA ASN A 257 -2.11 9.35 -24.70
C ASN A 257 -3.49 9.19 -24.06
N GLY A 258 -3.59 9.46 -22.77
CA GLY A 258 -4.87 9.47 -22.07
C GLY A 258 -5.76 10.59 -22.61
N ILE A 259 -5.32 11.83 -22.44
CA ILE A 259 -5.99 13.01 -23.00
C ILE A 259 -4.95 13.84 -23.74
N TRP A 260 -5.23 14.17 -24.99
CA TRP A 260 -4.42 15.08 -25.79
C TRP A 260 -5.22 16.35 -26.05
N LEU A 261 -4.69 17.50 -25.69
CA LEU A 261 -5.24 18.81 -26.07
C LEU A 261 -4.25 19.50 -27.01
N ASP A 262 -4.72 19.84 -28.21
CA ASP A 262 -3.97 20.60 -29.21
C ASP A 262 -4.76 21.86 -29.61
N ASN A 263 -4.09 23.01 -29.62
CA ASN A 263 -4.64 24.27 -30.10
C ASN A 263 -3.78 24.82 -31.25
N GLY A 264 -4.22 24.58 -32.49
CA GLY A 264 -3.55 24.94 -33.74
C GLY A 264 -3.47 26.44 -34.09
N GLY A 265 -3.46 27.32 -33.09
CA GLY A 265 -3.11 28.75 -33.19
C GLY A 265 -4.26 29.74 -32.92
N GLY A 266 -4.05 30.66 -31.95
CA GLY A 266 -4.96 31.77 -31.58
C GLY A 266 -4.85 32.15 -30.10
N GLU A 267 -5.54 33.21 -29.65
CA GLU A 267 -5.60 33.56 -28.20
C GLU A 267 -6.21 32.40 -27.39
N ALA A 268 -5.54 32.04 -26.28
CA ALA A 268 -5.83 30.89 -25.41
C ALA A 268 -6.76 31.30 -24.27
N PHE A 269 -8.01 30.83 -24.23
CA PHE A 269 -8.93 31.00 -23.08
C PHE A 269 -10.08 29.96 -23.10
N GLY A 270 -9.80 28.70 -23.40
CA GLY A 270 -10.82 27.66 -23.29
C GLY A 270 -10.96 27.14 -21.86
N ARG A 271 -11.95 27.59 -21.08
CA ARG A 271 -12.24 27.00 -19.73
C ARG A 271 -12.85 25.60 -19.81
N ASN A 272 -12.17 24.66 -20.46
CA ASN A 272 -12.54 23.26 -20.43
C ASN A 272 -12.05 22.66 -19.10
N THR A 273 -12.80 21.69 -18.59
CA THR A 273 -12.54 21.09 -17.29
C THR A 273 -12.31 19.60 -17.41
N ILE A 274 -11.19 19.12 -16.86
CA ILE A 274 -10.90 17.71 -16.67
C ILE A 274 -10.95 17.45 -15.17
N ARG A 275 -11.96 16.72 -14.71
CA ARG A 275 -12.12 16.49 -13.26
C ARG A 275 -12.59 15.12 -12.88
N LYS A 276 -12.22 14.65 -11.69
CA LYS A 276 -12.71 13.38 -11.15
C LYS A 276 -12.44 12.15 -12.03
N ASN A 277 -11.41 12.17 -12.88
CA ASN A 277 -11.06 11.03 -13.72
C ASN A 277 -9.96 10.18 -13.07
N ILE A 278 -9.95 8.89 -13.41
CA ILE A 278 -8.80 8.01 -13.21
C ILE A 278 -8.06 7.92 -14.54
N ILE A 279 -6.85 8.49 -14.59
CA ILE A 279 -6.00 8.52 -15.78
C ILE A 279 -4.79 7.66 -15.48
N MET A 280 -4.74 6.45 -16.02
CA MET A 280 -3.75 5.46 -15.59
C MET A 280 -3.11 4.65 -16.70
N MET A 281 -1.84 4.29 -16.50
CA MET A 281 -1.10 3.42 -17.42
C MET A 281 -1.11 3.89 -18.88
N ASN A 282 -1.24 5.20 -19.12
CA ASN A 282 -1.06 5.77 -20.46
C ASN A 282 0.42 6.10 -20.67
N GLY A 283 0.84 6.20 -21.93
CA GLY A 283 2.13 6.76 -22.25
C GLY A 283 3.20 5.83 -22.79
N GLY A 284 2.88 4.58 -23.19
CA GLY A 284 3.77 3.71 -23.96
C GLY A 284 5.28 3.85 -23.64
N GLU A 285 6.11 4.11 -24.66
CA GLU A 285 7.53 4.48 -24.48
C GLU A 285 7.76 6.02 -24.39
N ALA A 286 6.77 6.86 -24.74
CA ALA A 286 6.97 8.32 -24.87
C ALA A 286 5.67 9.18 -24.83
N GLY A 287 4.56 8.66 -24.33
CA GLY A 287 3.27 9.37 -24.31
C GLY A 287 2.83 9.86 -22.93
N TYR A 288 1.58 10.33 -22.80
CA TYR A 288 1.15 11.16 -21.67
C TYR A 288 -0.16 10.70 -21.02
N GLY A 289 -0.33 10.95 -19.72
CA GLY A 289 -1.63 10.93 -19.06
C GLY A 289 -2.51 12.06 -19.60
N LEU A 290 -2.00 13.29 -19.52
CA LEU A 290 -2.59 14.50 -20.09
C LEU A 290 -1.50 15.32 -20.78
N MET A 291 -1.71 15.66 -22.04
CA MET A 291 -0.90 16.60 -22.79
C MET A 291 -1.70 17.88 -23.07
N ILE A 292 -1.12 19.04 -22.78
CA ILE A 292 -1.74 20.35 -22.96
C ILE A 292 -0.84 21.17 -23.88
N ALA A 293 -1.35 21.62 -25.02
CA ALA A 293 -0.61 22.49 -25.94
C ALA A 293 -1.40 23.76 -26.23
N GLN A 294 -0.73 24.91 -26.10
CA GLN A 294 -1.21 26.21 -26.58
C GLN A 294 -2.59 26.67 -26.02
N ASP A 295 -3.08 26.15 -24.90
CA ASP A 295 -4.40 26.53 -24.30
C ASP A 295 -4.37 26.55 -22.76
N SER A 296 -5.48 26.98 -22.15
CA SER A 296 -5.71 26.94 -20.69
C SER A 296 -6.64 25.78 -20.32
N MET A 297 -6.44 25.12 -19.18
CA MET A 297 -7.34 24.08 -18.67
C MET A 297 -7.56 24.18 -17.16
N ASP A 298 -8.74 23.76 -16.70
CA ASP A 298 -8.99 23.49 -15.27
C ASP A 298 -8.90 21.98 -15.02
N VAL A 299 -7.82 21.52 -14.37
CA VAL A 299 -7.54 20.11 -14.09
C VAL A 299 -7.64 19.87 -12.59
N GLN A 300 -8.69 19.17 -12.14
CA GLN A 300 -8.96 19.04 -10.71
C GLN A 300 -9.50 17.70 -10.26
N TYR A 301 -9.11 17.23 -9.07
CA TYR A 301 -9.66 16.00 -8.48
C TYR A 301 -9.43 14.73 -9.32
N ASN A 302 -8.38 14.68 -10.15
CA ASN A 302 -8.05 13.49 -10.92
C ASN A 302 -6.99 12.65 -10.19
N ILE A 303 -6.99 11.35 -10.45
CA ILE A 303 -5.90 10.45 -10.07
C ILE A 303 -5.10 10.14 -11.32
N PHE A 304 -3.86 10.59 -11.34
CA PHE A 304 -2.86 10.22 -12.35
C PHE A 304 -2.01 9.08 -11.80
N TRP A 305 -2.19 7.87 -12.32
CA TRP A 305 -1.56 6.67 -11.78
C TRP A 305 -0.75 5.88 -12.81
N LYS A 306 0.55 5.69 -12.58
CA LYS A 306 1.41 4.85 -13.46
C LYS A 306 1.45 5.29 -14.93
N ASN A 307 1.24 6.57 -15.23
CA ASN A 307 1.49 7.09 -16.56
C ASN A 307 3.00 7.26 -16.78
N HIS A 308 3.43 7.32 -18.05
CA HIS A 308 4.81 7.67 -18.36
C HIS A 308 5.12 9.11 -17.91
N ILE A 309 4.41 10.10 -18.46
CA ILE A 309 4.36 11.45 -17.88
C ILE A 309 2.90 11.73 -17.52
N ALA A 310 2.61 12.11 -16.28
CA ALA A 310 1.22 12.35 -15.87
C ALA A 310 0.62 13.58 -16.56
N VAL A 311 1.30 14.73 -16.49
CA VAL A 311 0.90 15.97 -17.16
C VAL A 311 2.09 16.58 -17.89
N PHE A 312 1.94 16.80 -19.20
CA PHE A 312 2.92 17.46 -20.04
C PHE A 312 2.35 18.76 -20.58
N TYR A 313 3.02 19.87 -20.28
CA TYR A 313 2.76 21.17 -20.87
C TYR A 313 3.66 21.32 -22.09
N GLU A 314 3.08 21.30 -23.28
CA GLU A 314 3.75 21.63 -24.53
C GLU A 314 3.81 23.17 -24.70
N GLN A 315 4.50 23.62 -25.75
CA GLN A 315 4.79 25.02 -26.03
C GLN A 315 3.54 25.92 -25.94
N GLU A 316 3.74 27.13 -25.41
CA GLU A 316 2.73 28.20 -25.30
C GLU A 316 1.48 27.85 -24.47
N THR A 317 1.57 26.90 -23.54
CA THR A 317 0.49 26.61 -22.59
C THR A 317 0.37 27.72 -21.54
N ILE A 318 -0.76 28.42 -21.50
CA ILE A 318 -0.94 29.63 -20.67
C ILE A 318 -2.15 29.50 -19.75
N GLY A 319 -1.96 29.78 -18.45
CA GLY A 319 -3.08 29.95 -17.51
C GLY A 319 -3.79 28.66 -17.11
N THR A 320 -3.17 27.50 -17.29
CA THR A 320 -3.71 26.22 -16.83
C THR A 320 -3.61 26.11 -15.32
N VAL A 321 -4.67 25.58 -14.70
CA VAL A 321 -4.80 25.43 -13.26
C VAL A 321 -4.93 23.93 -12.93
N VAL A 322 -3.96 23.41 -12.18
CA VAL A 322 -3.90 22.02 -11.71
C VAL A 322 -4.04 22.00 -10.20
N THR A 323 -5.18 21.52 -9.68
CA THR A 323 -5.46 21.51 -8.23
C THR A 323 -6.13 20.25 -7.73
N ASN A 324 -5.87 19.87 -6.47
CA ASN A 324 -6.54 18.76 -5.81
C ASN A 324 -6.41 17.43 -6.58
N ASN A 325 -5.31 17.22 -7.30
CA ASN A 325 -5.05 15.97 -8.01
C ASN A 325 -4.07 15.10 -7.22
N SER A 326 -4.19 13.78 -7.37
CA SER A 326 -3.24 12.81 -6.86
C SER A 326 -2.35 12.31 -8.00
N PHE A 327 -1.05 12.54 -7.90
CA PHE A 327 -0.02 12.07 -8.82
C PHE A 327 0.74 10.92 -8.19
N TYR A 328 0.39 9.69 -8.55
CA TYR A 328 0.85 8.49 -7.85
C TYR A 328 1.59 7.55 -8.80
N GLN A 329 2.83 7.15 -8.46
CA GLN A 329 3.58 6.11 -9.19
C GLN A 329 3.77 6.36 -10.70
N ASN A 330 3.74 7.62 -11.16
CA ASN A 330 4.08 7.94 -12.55
C ASN A 330 5.59 7.88 -12.76
N GLN A 331 6.03 7.66 -13.99
CA GLN A 331 7.46 7.69 -14.31
C GLN A 331 7.99 9.13 -14.17
N GLU A 332 7.23 10.14 -14.60
CA GLU A 332 7.41 11.56 -14.30
C GLU A 332 6.03 12.18 -14.01
N ALA A 333 5.94 13.16 -13.11
CA ALA A 333 4.64 13.74 -12.76
C ALA A 333 4.28 14.93 -13.66
N VAL A 334 5.02 16.04 -13.56
CA VAL A 334 4.72 17.27 -14.32
C VAL A 334 5.96 17.75 -15.05
N ASN A 335 5.81 17.89 -16.37
CA ASN A 335 6.83 18.46 -17.24
C ASN A 335 6.33 19.76 -17.86
N LEU A 336 7.09 20.83 -17.66
CA LEU A 336 6.83 22.15 -18.22
C LEU A 336 7.84 22.43 -19.32
N SER A 337 7.39 22.41 -20.58
CA SER A 337 8.25 22.74 -21.73
C SER A 337 8.28 24.24 -22.04
N GLU A 338 9.23 24.64 -22.89
CA GLU A 338 9.49 26.04 -23.27
C GLU A 338 8.21 26.79 -23.72
N GLY A 339 8.03 28.02 -23.23
CA GLY A 339 6.90 28.89 -23.60
C GLY A 339 5.63 28.70 -22.76
N SER A 340 5.60 27.77 -21.80
CA SER A 340 4.48 27.59 -20.88
C SER A 340 4.49 28.65 -19.77
N MET A 341 3.46 29.49 -19.63
CA MET A 341 3.48 30.64 -18.70
C MET A 341 2.20 30.77 -17.86
N GLU A 342 2.29 31.49 -16.74
CA GLU A 342 1.14 31.87 -15.90
C GLU A 342 0.30 30.68 -15.39
N ASN A 343 0.89 29.48 -15.29
CA ASN A 343 0.20 28.28 -14.84
C ASN A 343 0.13 28.22 -13.30
N SER A 344 -0.80 27.44 -12.76
CA SER A 344 -0.96 27.30 -11.31
C SER A 344 -1.02 25.83 -10.92
N LEU A 345 0.00 25.35 -10.21
CA LEU A 345 0.04 24.03 -9.60
C LEU A 345 -0.04 24.17 -8.08
N ARG A 346 -1.20 23.83 -7.51
CA ARG A 346 -1.47 24.01 -6.09
C ARG A 346 -2.37 22.94 -5.53
N ASN A 347 -2.22 22.63 -4.25
CA ASN A 347 -3.06 21.69 -3.53
C ASN A 347 -3.07 20.28 -4.14
N ASN A 348 -1.93 19.81 -4.62
CA ASN A 348 -1.81 18.47 -5.21
C ASN A 348 -0.90 17.60 -4.35
N THR A 349 -1.21 16.30 -4.34
CA THR A 349 -0.38 15.31 -3.66
C THR A 349 0.38 14.49 -4.69
N PHE A 350 1.70 14.53 -4.60
CA PHE A 350 2.62 13.78 -5.42
C PHE A 350 3.25 12.69 -4.55
N SER A 351 3.06 11.43 -4.93
CA SER A 351 3.53 10.31 -4.11
C SER A 351 4.15 9.19 -4.94
N MET A 352 5.33 8.73 -4.51
CA MET A 352 5.99 7.55 -5.06
C MET A 352 6.18 7.61 -6.60
N ASN A 353 6.34 8.80 -7.19
CA ASN A 353 6.69 8.94 -8.62
C ASN A 353 8.17 8.57 -8.81
N ASN A 354 8.48 7.80 -9.85
CA ASN A 354 9.80 7.19 -10.01
C ASN A 354 10.88 8.19 -10.46
N GLY A 355 10.50 9.22 -11.21
CA GLY A 355 11.34 10.30 -11.71
C GLY A 355 10.91 11.65 -11.15
N SER A 356 11.20 12.73 -11.89
CA SER A 356 10.94 14.08 -11.41
C SER A 356 9.45 14.32 -11.14
N ILE A 357 9.15 15.03 -10.05
CA ILE A 357 7.82 15.59 -9.80
C ILE A 357 7.62 16.83 -10.65
N PHE A 358 8.59 17.75 -10.64
CA PHE A 358 8.57 18.96 -11.47
C PHE A 358 9.84 19.04 -12.32
N ASN A 359 9.70 18.85 -13.62
CA ASN A 359 10.76 19.10 -14.59
C ASN A 359 10.45 20.41 -15.35
N ILE A 360 11.19 21.46 -15.04
CA ILE A 360 10.84 22.84 -15.39
C ILE A 360 11.80 23.34 -16.47
N SER A 361 11.28 23.62 -17.66
CA SER A 361 12.02 24.26 -18.76
C SER A 361 11.51 25.67 -19.08
N GLU A 362 10.41 26.08 -18.45
CA GLU A 362 9.88 27.44 -18.43
C GLU A 362 9.03 27.60 -17.15
N ALA A 363 9.09 28.76 -16.52
CA ALA A 363 8.39 29.02 -15.26
C ALA A 363 7.79 30.42 -15.17
N GLN A 364 7.88 31.23 -16.22
CA GLN A 364 7.45 32.63 -16.15
C GLN A 364 5.98 32.75 -15.69
N GLY A 365 5.79 33.37 -14.51
CA GLY A 365 4.46 33.57 -13.91
C GLY A 365 3.78 32.30 -13.38
N THR A 366 4.44 31.14 -13.45
CA THR A 366 3.90 29.88 -12.94
C THR A 366 4.07 29.79 -11.44
N THR A 367 3.03 29.35 -10.72
CA THR A 367 3.04 29.20 -9.25
C THR A 367 3.01 27.73 -8.83
N PHE A 368 3.85 27.38 -7.86
CA PHE A 368 3.93 26.05 -7.23
C PHE A 368 3.79 26.23 -5.72
N VAL A 369 2.62 25.98 -5.16
CA VAL A 369 2.34 26.35 -3.76
C VAL A 369 1.36 25.39 -3.12
N HIS A 370 1.51 25.08 -1.82
CA HIS A 370 0.66 24.13 -1.10
C HIS A 370 0.55 22.80 -1.83
N ASN A 371 1.66 22.18 -2.24
CA ASN A 371 1.65 20.81 -2.74
C ASN A 371 2.38 19.91 -1.75
N ASN A 372 1.89 18.68 -1.59
CA ASN A 372 2.55 17.63 -0.82
C ASN A 372 3.44 16.76 -1.71
N LEU A 373 4.76 16.82 -1.51
CA LEU A 373 5.78 16.10 -2.29
C LEU A 373 6.34 14.92 -1.49
N PHE A 374 5.71 13.75 -1.62
CA PHE A 374 6.15 12.48 -1.04
C PHE A 374 7.08 11.71 -2.00
N ALA A 375 8.31 12.20 -2.12
CA ALA A 375 9.39 11.53 -2.85
C ALA A 375 9.89 10.27 -2.12
N TYR A 376 10.60 9.39 -2.86
CA TYR A 376 11.31 8.28 -2.20
C TYR A 376 12.47 8.79 -1.33
N PRO A 377 12.83 8.12 -0.22
CA PRO A 377 13.82 8.61 0.75
C PRO A 377 15.19 8.99 0.19
N ASP A 378 15.61 8.39 -0.94
CA ASP A 378 16.90 8.63 -1.60
C ASP A 378 16.75 9.20 -3.01
N GLN A 379 15.58 9.77 -3.34
CA GLN A 379 15.32 10.28 -4.68
C GLN A 379 16.01 11.62 -4.91
N GLU A 380 16.90 11.65 -5.88
CA GLU A 380 17.49 12.89 -6.41
C GLU A 380 16.61 13.45 -7.54
N LYS A 381 16.74 14.76 -7.82
CA LYS A 381 16.05 15.44 -8.94
C LYS A 381 14.51 15.34 -8.90
N VAL A 382 13.95 15.30 -7.70
CA VAL A 382 12.51 15.44 -7.45
C VAL A 382 11.98 16.71 -8.11
N VAL A 383 12.75 17.81 -8.04
CA VAL A 383 12.49 19.03 -8.79
C VAL A 383 13.72 19.41 -9.58
N THR A 384 13.55 19.74 -10.85
CA THR A 384 14.63 20.18 -11.74
C THR A 384 14.27 21.52 -12.36
N ASN A 385 15.09 22.55 -12.13
CA ASN A 385 14.99 23.82 -12.83
C ASN A 385 16.01 23.88 -13.97
N ASN A 386 15.57 23.68 -15.21
CA ASN A 386 16.41 23.80 -16.40
C ASN A 386 16.43 25.21 -16.99
N THR A 387 15.82 26.19 -16.31
CA THR A 387 15.78 27.59 -16.77
C THR A 387 16.93 28.39 -16.15
N PRO A 388 17.35 29.52 -16.76
CA PRO A 388 18.28 30.45 -16.12
C PRO A 388 17.63 31.30 -15.01
N ASP A 389 16.29 31.27 -14.93
CA ASP A 389 15.49 32.11 -14.06
C ASP A 389 15.19 31.42 -12.73
N GLU A 390 15.02 32.24 -11.69
CA GLU A 390 14.63 31.77 -10.36
C GLU A 390 13.21 31.20 -10.39
N VAL A 391 13.00 30.04 -9.76
CA VAL A 391 11.69 29.41 -9.64
C VAL A 391 11.32 29.31 -8.16
N ASN A 392 10.15 29.82 -7.80
CA ASN A 392 9.67 29.79 -6.43
C ASN A 392 8.78 28.55 -6.17
N LEU A 393 9.24 27.70 -5.25
CA LEU A 393 8.55 26.53 -4.69
C LEU A 393 8.39 26.65 -3.17
N SER A 394 8.32 27.86 -2.62
CA SER A 394 7.99 28.08 -1.21
C SER A 394 6.61 27.52 -0.87
N ASP A 395 6.40 27.24 0.41
CA ASP A 395 5.13 26.82 0.98
C ASP A 395 4.61 25.49 0.39
N ASN A 396 5.51 24.59 -0.02
CA ASN A 396 5.22 23.19 -0.31
C ASN A 396 5.76 22.29 0.82
N PHE A 397 5.18 21.10 0.98
CA PHE A 397 5.68 20.07 1.89
C PHE A 397 6.57 19.08 1.13
N TRP A 398 7.73 18.74 1.69
CA TRP A 398 8.76 17.93 1.03
C TRP A 398 8.97 16.54 1.67
N ASN A 399 8.02 16.09 2.49
CA ASN A 399 8.15 14.85 3.27
C ASN A 399 9.38 14.82 4.21
N THR A 400 9.87 16.00 4.60
CA THR A 400 10.94 16.21 5.58
C THR A 400 10.86 17.65 6.08
N ASP A 401 11.29 17.88 7.33
CA ASP A 401 11.45 19.20 7.92
C ASP A 401 12.90 19.72 7.87
N GLN A 402 13.80 18.96 7.23
CA GLN A 402 15.23 19.26 7.15
C GLN A 402 15.59 19.89 5.80
N ALA A 403 15.91 21.19 5.81
CA ALA A 403 16.29 21.94 4.59
C ALA A 403 17.47 21.31 3.82
N GLY A 404 18.40 20.66 4.52
CA GLY A 404 19.54 19.99 3.90
C GLY A 404 19.18 18.73 3.11
N ASP A 405 18.06 18.08 3.43
CA ASP A 405 17.55 16.95 2.66
C ASP A 405 16.75 17.43 1.44
N ILE A 406 15.95 18.49 1.61
CA ILE A 406 15.24 19.16 0.50
C ILE A 406 16.23 19.62 -0.57
N SER A 407 17.35 20.22 -0.18
CA SER A 407 18.37 20.69 -1.13
C SER A 407 18.96 19.56 -2.00
N LYS A 408 18.99 18.31 -1.53
CA LYS A 408 19.48 17.15 -2.32
C LYS A 408 18.44 16.65 -3.33
N MET A 409 17.16 16.97 -3.10
CA MET A 409 16.05 16.60 -3.96
C MET A 409 15.91 17.55 -5.17
N ILE A 410 16.59 18.69 -5.13
CA ILE A 410 16.51 19.76 -6.12
C ILE A 410 17.74 19.70 -7.03
N TRP A 411 17.53 19.92 -8.33
CA TRP A 411 18.59 20.22 -9.29
C TRP A 411 18.42 21.63 -9.81
N ASP A 412 19.36 22.52 -9.47
CA ASP A 412 19.27 23.95 -9.79
C ASP A 412 20.65 24.63 -9.95
N ARG A 413 20.73 25.94 -9.69
CA ARG A 413 21.97 26.74 -9.71
C ARG A 413 23.12 26.16 -8.88
N GLU A 414 22.83 25.53 -7.74
CA GLU A 414 23.87 24.98 -6.87
C GLU A 414 24.57 23.76 -7.50
N ASP A 415 23.85 23.04 -8.38
CA ASP A 415 24.40 21.92 -9.16
C ASP A 415 25.01 22.37 -10.49
N ASP A 416 24.36 23.33 -11.18
CA ASP A 416 24.83 23.93 -12.43
C ASP A 416 24.69 25.46 -12.40
N PRO A 417 25.81 26.22 -12.34
CA PRO A 417 25.79 27.69 -12.29
C PRO A 417 25.13 28.40 -13.48
N ALA A 418 24.82 27.70 -14.57
CA ALA A 418 24.06 28.25 -15.69
C ALA A 418 22.55 28.33 -15.43
N LEU A 419 22.06 27.63 -14.41
CA LEU A 419 20.65 27.52 -14.07
C LEU A 419 20.23 28.55 -13.00
N GLY A 420 18.93 28.77 -12.90
CA GLY A 420 18.31 29.56 -11.84
C GLY A 420 18.16 28.77 -10.55
N GLU A 421 18.07 29.49 -9.43
CA GLU A 421 17.86 28.90 -8.11
C GLU A 421 16.40 28.46 -7.94
N VAL A 422 16.17 27.34 -7.26
CA VAL A 422 14.85 26.96 -6.76
C VAL A 422 14.70 27.46 -5.33
N VAL A 423 13.86 28.47 -5.15
CA VAL A 423 13.56 29.02 -3.82
C VAL A 423 12.49 28.16 -3.17
N PHE A 424 12.87 27.33 -2.20
CA PHE A 424 11.94 26.44 -1.47
C PHE A 424 11.68 26.87 -0.03
N THR A 425 12.27 27.99 0.44
CA THR A 425 12.07 28.50 1.80
C THR A 425 11.16 29.74 1.82
N PRO A 426 10.19 29.81 2.75
CA PRO A 426 9.80 28.79 3.73
C PRO A 426 9.18 27.54 3.07
N PHE A 427 9.25 26.39 3.74
CA PHE A 427 8.55 25.15 3.37
C PHE A 427 7.66 24.70 4.53
N LEU A 428 6.68 23.85 4.24
CA LEU A 428 5.77 23.32 5.26
C LEU A 428 6.48 22.25 6.10
N SER A 429 6.28 22.25 7.41
CA SER A 429 6.86 21.26 8.33
C SER A 429 6.02 19.99 8.48
N VAL A 430 4.76 20.05 8.06
CA VAL A 430 3.80 18.95 8.05
C VAL A 430 3.07 18.97 6.70
N ALA A 431 2.51 17.83 6.30
CA ALA A 431 1.68 17.74 5.11
C ALA A 431 0.47 18.67 5.22
N ASP A 432 0.10 19.33 4.12
CA ASP A 432 -1.14 20.09 4.03
C ASP A 432 -2.31 19.11 3.90
N THR A 433 -3.11 18.97 4.94
CA THR A 433 -4.20 17.99 4.97
C THR A 433 -5.46 18.43 4.22
N THR A 434 -5.41 19.60 3.55
CA THR A 434 -6.47 20.00 2.61
C THR A 434 -6.28 19.44 1.21
N ASP A 435 -5.09 18.89 0.94
CA ASP A 435 -4.73 18.24 -0.32
C ASP A 435 -5.22 16.78 -0.33
N PRO A 436 -5.26 16.11 -1.51
CA PRO A 436 -5.66 14.71 -1.57
C PRO A 436 -4.80 13.79 -0.71
N VAL A 437 -5.42 12.94 0.12
CA VAL A 437 -4.68 12.06 1.04
C VAL A 437 -3.71 11.11 0.32
N VAL A 438 -2.50 11.00 0.85
CA VAL A 438 -1.42 10.16 0.33
C VAL A 438 -1.69 8.68 0.55
N PRO A 439 -1.33 7.77 -0.39
CA PRO A 439 -1.43 6.34 -0.16
C PRO A 439 -0.54 5.85 0.98
N PRO A 440 -0.94 4.78 1.70
CA PRO A 440 -0.08 4.10 2.66
C PRO A 440 1.29 3.75 2.08
N LEU A 441 2.35 4.12 2.80
CA LEU A 441 3.73 3.86 2.39
C LEU A 441 4.14 2.44 2.77
N GLN A 442 4.91 1.79 1.89
CA GLN A 442 5.43 0.43 2.10
C GLN A 442 4.36 -0.59 2.52
N ALA A 443 3.23 -0.60 1.82
CA ALA A 443 2.27 -1.68 1.96
C ALA A 443 2.93 -3.00 1.52
N ILE A 444 3.06 -3.94 2.46
CA ILE A 444 3.62 -5.27 2.24
C ILE A 444 2.66 -6.35 2.72
N LYS A 445 2.86 -7.57 2.23
CA LYS A 445 2.21 -8.77 2.73
C LYS A 445 3.21 -9.92 2.91
N GLN A 446 3.03 -10.67 3.98
CA GLN A 446 3.92 -11.73 4.45
C GLN A 446 3.08 -12.98 4.79
N GLN A 447 3.65 -14.17 4.57
CA GLN A 447 3.00 -15.42 4.98
C GLN A 447 3.40 -15.75 6.43
N VAL A 448 2.42 -15.87 7.32
CA VAL A 448 2.62 -16.20 8.75
C VAL A 448 1.77 -17.41 9.09
N GLY A 449 2.40 -18.59 9.16
CA GLY A 449 1.68 -19.86 9.28
C GLY A 449 0.64 -20.02 8.17
N ASN A 450 -0.64 -20.14 8.54
CA ASN A 450 -1.77 -20.23 7.58
C ASN A 450 -2.46 -18.88 7.29
N THR A 451 -1.87 -17.77 7.74
CA THR A 451 -2.45 -16.43 7.58
C THR A 451 -1.58 -15.54 6.71
N VAL A 452 -2.19 -14.52 6.10
CA VAL A 452 -1.48 -13.44 5.42
C VAL A 452 -1.46 -12.23 6.34
N LYS A 453 -0.27 -11.82 6.77
CA LYS A 453 -0.03 -10.56 7.47
C LYS A 453 0.12 -9.47 6.43
N VAL A 454 -0.69 -8.41 6.50
CA VAL A 454 -0.59 -7.20 5.67
C VAL A 454 -0.19 -6.06 6.58
N SER A 455 0.82 -5.28 6.20
CA SER A 455 1.29 -4.15 7.01
C SER A 455 1.83 -3.01 6.18
N TRP A 456 1.80 -1.80 6.72
CA TRP A 456 2.32 -0.57 6.08
C TRP A 456 2.89 0.38 7.14
N LEU A 457 3.65 1.39 6.69
CA LEU A 457 4.10 2.46 7.56
C LEU A 457 2.93 3.39 7.89
N ALA A 458 2.95 3.97 9.10
CA ALA A 458 2.01 5.02 9.46
C ALA A 458 2.05 6.13 8.41
N ASN A 459 0.87 6.55 7.96
CA ASN A 459 0.77 7.59 6.96
C ASN A 459 1.14 8.96 7.60
N PRO A 460 1.92 9.78 6.89
CA PRO A 460 2.47 11.05 7.39
C PRO A 460 1.44 12.17 7.60
N GLU A 461 0.21 12.04 7.13
CA GLU A 461 -0.86 13.01 7.37
C GLU A 461 -1.47 12.86 8.77
N GLU A 462 -1.78 13.98 9.42
CA GLU A 462 -2.18 14.01 10.84
C GLU A 462 -3.69 13.86 11.08
N ASP A 463 -4.53 14.09 10.07
CA ASP A 463 -6.00 14.08 10.19
C ASP A 463 -6.65 12.79 9.67
N LEU A 464 -5.85 11.74 9.49
CA LEU A 464 -6.33 10.43 9.09
C LEU A 464 -7.37 9.89 10.05
N ARG A 465 -8.47 9.39 9.49
CA ARG A 465 -9.52 8.69 10.22
C ARG A 465 -9.21 7.21 10.39
N THR A 466 -8.87 6.53 9.30
CA THR A 466 -8.63 5.07 9.25
C THR A 466 -7.97 4.66 7.93
N TYR A 467 -7.65 3.38 7.80
CA TYR A 467 -7.30 2.75 6.53
C TYR A 467 -8.37 1.75 6.10
N LYS A 468 -8.46 1.49 4.79
CA LYS A 468 -9.31 0.43 4.24
C LYS A 468 -8.50 -0.57 3.43
N LEU A 469 -8.72 -1.85 3.69
CA LEU A 469 -8.20 -2.95 2.92
C LEU A 469 -9.14 -3.29 1.76
N TYR A 470 -8.56 -3.60 0.62
CA TYR A 470 -9.24 -4.01 -0.60
C TYR A 470 -8.66 -5.30 -1.12
N TYR A 471 -9.53 -6.21 -1.58
CA TYR A 471 -9.10 -7.54 -2.01
C TYR A 471 -10.05 -8.18 -3.03
N GLY A 472 -9.57 -9.23 -3.69
CA GLY A 472 -10.24 -9.87 -4.81
C GLY A 472 -9.66 -9.44 -6.15
N LYS A 473 -10.36 -9.76 -7.25
CA LYS A 473 -9.89 -9.40 -8.59
C LYS A 473 -10.01 -7.88 -8.78
N PHE A 474 -8.88 -7.21 -8.91
CA PHE A 474 -8.83 -5.81 -9.32
C PHE A 474 -9.22 -5.67 -10.79
N GLU A 475 -10.26 -4.88 -11.07
CA GLU A 475 -10.73 -4.61 -12.43
C GLU A 475 -11.41 -3.24 -12.50
N LYS A 476 -11.17 -2.49 -13.59
CA LYS A 476 -11.74 -1.14 -13.80
C LYS A 476 -11.50 -0.20 -12.60
N TYR A 477 -10.27 -0.17 -12.09
CA TYR A 477 -9.90 0.63 -10.92
C TYR A 477 -10.79 0.38 -9.68
N SER A 478 -11.24 -0.85 -9.47
CA SER A 478 -12.03 -1.19 -8.29
C SER A 478 -11.75 -2.61 -7.82
N PHE A 479 -12.07 -2.84 -6.55
CA PHE A 479 -12.10 -4.15 -5.94
C PHE A 479 -13.55 -4.50 -5.55
N PRO A 480 -13.91 -5.79 -5.59
CA PRO A 480 -15.26 -6.22 -5.21
C PRO A 480 -15.48 -6.28 -3.70
N LEU A 481 -14.42 -6.30 -2.90
CA LEU A 481 -14.48 -6.50 -1.46
C LEU A 481 -13.56 -5.51 -0.76
N GLU A 482 -14.03 -5.03 0.39
CA GLU A 482 -13.34 -4.06 1.23
C GLU A 482 -13.56 -4.33 2.72
N LYS A 483 -12.63 -3.87 3.57
CA LYS A 483 -12.70 -3.99 5.03
C LYS A 483 -11.98 -2.82 5.70
N ASP A 484 -12.64 -2.15 6.64
CA ASP A 484 -12.01 -1.14 7.52
C ASP A 484 -11.00 -1.80 8.47
N THR A 485 -9.94 -1.07 8.79
CA THR A 485 -8.83 -1.53 9.64
C THR A 485 -8.92 -1.00 11.07
N GLU A 486 -9.89 -0.12 11.37
CA GLU A 486 -10.00 0.56 12.68
C GLU A 486 -8.73 1.35 13.06
N GLY A 487 -7.95 1.77 12.07
CA GLY A 487 -6.69 2.50 12.24
C GLY A 487 -5.44 1.62 12.40
N ASP A 488 -5.59 0.29 12.47
CA ASP A 488 -4.46 -0.63 12.59
C ASP A 488 -3.60 -0.62 11.33
N THR A 489 -2.27 -0.57 11.49
CA THR A 489 -1.29 -0.67 10.39
C THR A 489 -0.79 -2.10 10.13
N VAL A 490 -1.30 -3.07 10.89
CA VAL A 490 -0.98 -4.50 10.76
C VAL A 490 -2.26 -5.30 10.87
N VAL A 491 -2.58 -6.07 9.85
CA VAL A 491 -3.81 -6.87 9.78
C VAL A 491 -3.48 -8.30 9.39
N PHE A 492 -4.08 -9.28 10.08
CA PHE A 492 -3.96 -10.70 9.77
C PHE A 492 -5.23 -11.21 9.07
N LEU A 493 -5.04 -11.90 7.95
CA LEU A 493 -6.10 -12.41 7.07
C LEU A 493 -6.03 -13.94 7.01
N THR A 494 -7.09 -14.63 7.47
CA THR A 494 -7.11 -16.10 7.65
C THR A 494 -7.62 -16.88 6.44
N ASP A 495 -8.44 -16.28 5.59
CA ASP A 495 -9.08 -16.95 4.43
C ASP A 495 -8.49 -16.49 3.09
N PHE A 496 -7.25 -16.00 3.10
CA PHE A 496 -6.59 -15.38 1.96
C PHE A 496 -5.31 -16.10 1.59
N LEU A 497 -5.03 -16.16 0.30
CA LEU A 497 -3.76 -16.68 -0.23
C LEU A 497 -2.76 -15.54 -0.38
N ILE A 498 -1.48 -15.82 -0.15
CA ILE A 498 -0.41 -14.83 -0.39
C ILE A 498 -0.35 -14.33 -1.84
N SER A 499 -0.88 -15.11 -2.78
CA SER A 499 -1.02 -14.74 -4.19
C SER A 499 -2.15 -13.75 -4.47
N ASP A 500 -3.09 -13.57 -3.54
CA ASP A 500 -4.24 -12.70 -3.77
C ASP A 500 -3.81 -11.24 -3.87
N THR A 501 -4.44 -10.48 -4.76
CA THR A 501 -4.19 -9.04 -4.86
C THR A 501 -4.86 -8.35 -3.68
N ILE A 502 -4.07 -7.62 -2.91
CA ILE A 502 -4.51 -6.87 -1.74
C ILE A 502 -3.97 -5.45 -1.90
N ALA A 503 -4.79 -4.46 -1.62
CA ALA A 503 -4.40 -3.06 -1.56
C ALA A 503 -4.92 -2.41 -0.29
N VAL A 504 -4.32 -1.29 0.09
CA VAL A 504 -4.70 -0.46 1.22
C VAL A 504 -4.93 0.97 0.73
N THR A 505 -5.92 1.67 1.27
CA THR A 505 -6.05 3.12 1.13
C THR A 505 -6.04 3.79 2.50
N ALA A 506 -5.68 5.06 2.54
CA ALA A 506 -5.85 5.93 3.69
C ALA A 506 -7.08 6.82 3.49
N LEU A 507 -7.78 7.15 4.58
CA LEU A 507 -9.01 7.96 4.57
C LEU A 507 -8.92 9.07 5.62
N ASP A 508 -9.17 10.32 5.22
CA ASP A 508 -9.16 11.50 6.11
C ASP A 508 -10.57 11.98 6.53
N SER A 509 -11.60 11.63 5.74
CA SER A 509 -12.93 12.20 5.94
C SER A 509 -13.83 11.36 6.87
N THR A 510 -14.59 12.06 7.71
CA THR A 510 -15.55 11.46 8.66
C THR A 510 -16.92 11.13 8.03
N GLN A 511 -17.16 11.52 6.77
CA GLN A 511 -18.38 11.23 6.04
C GLN A 511 -18.09 10.20 4.95
N GLU A 512 -19.02 9.29 4.68
CA GLU A 512 -18.93 8.52 3.44
C GLU A 512 -19.15 9.47 2.26
N VAL A 513 -18.04 9.90 1.68
CA VAL A 513 -18.04 10.75 0.49
C VAL A 513 -18.20 9.85 -0.73
N THR A 514 -19.26 10.06 -1.51
CA THR A 514 -19.36 9.47 -2.85
C THR A 514 -18.15 9.88 -3.66
N ASP A 515 -17.51 8.91 -4.32
CA ASP A 515 -16.27 9.13 -5.06
C ASP A 515 -15.12 9.66 -4.19
N ALA A 516 -14.97 9.14 -2.95
CA ALA A 516 -13.96 9.58 -1.99
C ALA A 516 -12.56 9.70 -2.61
N GLN A 517 -12.15 8.70 -3.40
CA GLN A 517 -10.84 8.70 -4.07
C GLN A 517 -10.63 9.88 -5.01
N VAL A 518 -11.58 10.10 -5.93
CA VAL A 518 -11.54 11.24 -6.87
C VAL A 518 -12.18 12.50 -6.30
N SER A 519 -12.32 12.58 -4.98
CA SER A 519 -12.64 13.82 -4.26
C SER A 519 -11.51 14.21 -3.30
N GLY A 520 -10.45 13.39 -3.21
CA GLY A 520 -9.27 13.63 -2.39
C GLY A 520 -9.34 13.06 -0.97
N HIS A 521 -10.46 12.47 -0.57
CA HIS A 521 -10.69 12.00 0.81
C HIS A 521 -10.33 10.54 1.07
N GLU A 522 -9.95 9.84 0.02
CA GLU A 522 -9.41 8.50 0.08
C GLU A 522 -8.24 8.39 -0.89
N SER A 523 -7.16 7.76 -0.45
CA SER A 523 -5.95 7.71 -1.27
C SER A 523 -6.14 6.78 -2.48
N PRO A 524 -5.30 6.91 -3.52
CA PRO A 524 -5.08 5.82 -4.45
C PRO A 524 -4.73 4.49 -3.75
N PHE A 525 -4.90 3.37 -4.46
CA PHE A 525 -4.61 2.04 -3.94
C PHE A 525 -3.09 1.80 -3.76
N ALA A 526 -2.65 1.62 -2.51
CA ALA A 526 -1.33 1.08 -2.18
C ALA A 526 -1.36 -0.45 -2.23
N PHE A 527 -0.83 -1.03 -3.31
CA PHE A 527 -0.81 -2.49 -3.48
C PHE A 527 0.22 -3.12 -2.55
N ALA A 528 -0.20 -4.16 -1.81
CA ALA A 528 0.67 -4.85 -0.87
C ALA A 528 1.63 -5.80 -1.60
N ASP A 529 2.92 -5.45 -1.55
CA ASP A 529 3.98 -6.24 -2.15
C ASP A 529 4.35 -7.44 -1.28
N ILE A 530 4.64 -8.59 -1.91
CA ILE A 530 5.05 -9.80 -1.17
C ILE A 530 6.46 -9.61 -0.60
N TYR A 531 6.65 -9.83 0.70
CA TYR A 531 7.94 -9.76 1.39
C TYR A 531 8.25 -11.08 2.13
N PRO A 532 9.54 -11.38 2.39
CA PRO A 532 9.89 -12.48 3.28
C PRO A 532 9.41 -12.17 4.70
N PHE A 533 9.22 -13.18 5.53
CA PHE A 533 8.96 -13.05 6.96
C PHE A 533 10.12 -13.68 7.72
N ALA A 534 10.76 -12.94 8.61
CA ALA A 534 11.85 -13.43 9.45
C ALA A 534 11.31 -14.37 10.55
N GLY A 535 10.08 -14.15 10.99
CA GLY A 535 9.52 -14.72 12.21
C GLY A 535 8.98 -13.60 13.11
N ALA A 536 8.16 -13.94 14.10
CA ALA A 536 7.85 -12.99 15.16
C ALA A 536 9.10 -12.72 16.02
N ASP A 537 9.08 -11.63 16.78
CA ASP A 537 10.08 -11.42 17.83
C ASP A 537 10.08 -12.63 18.77
N GLY A 538 11.28 -13.07 19.15
CA GLY A 538 11.50 -14.31 19.88
C GLY A 538 12.23 -14.09 21.20
N GLU A 539 12.22 -15.11 22.04
CA GLU A 539 12.82 -15.09 23.37
C GLU A 539 13.67 -16.35 23.59
N ILE A 540 14.82 -16.21 24.24
CA ILE A 540 15.71 -17.32 24.61
C ILE A 540 16.40 -17.03 25.95
N CYS A 541 16.77 -18.07 26.67
CA CYS A 541 17.50 -17.98 27.94
C CYS A 541 19.01 -18.14 27.72
N LYS A 542 19.84 -17.46 28.52
CA LYS A 542 21.30 -17.46 28.34
C LYS A 542 21.93 -18.85 28.38
N MET A 543 21.34 -19.80 29.10
CA MET A 543 21.77 -21.20 29.12
C MET A 543 21.53 -21.96 27.80
N HIS A 544 20.61 -21.48 26.96
CA HIS A 544 20.37 -22.03 25.64
C HIS A 544 21.28 -21.34 24.61
N ASP A 545 22.08 -22.14 23.91
CA ASP A 545 23.05 -21.66 22.93
C ASP A 545 22.48 -21.61 21.49
N GLU A 546 21.27 -22.12 21.25
CA GLU A 546 20.69 -22.23 19.92
C GLU A 546 19.26 -21.70 19.85
N PHE A 547 18.98 -20.89 18.83
CA PHE A 547 17.65 -20.39 18.49
C PHE A 547 17.27 -20.78 17.05
N PRO A 548 16.42 -21.80 16.85
CA PRO A 548 15.93 -22.20 15.52
C PRO A 548 14.94 -21.19 14.92
N LEU A 549 15.14 -20.79 13.67
CA LEU A 549 14.28 -19.85 12.94
C LEU A 549 13.23 -20.58 12.08
N GLU A 550 12.41 -21.40 12.72
CA GLU A 550 11.43 -22.30 12.05
C GLU A 550 10.23 -21.57 11.45
N GLU A 551 9.89 -20.37 11.93
CA GLU A 551 8.71 -19.62 11.48
C GLU A 551 8.97 -18.69 10.28
N SER A 552 10.21 -18.61 9.81
CA SER A 552 10.57 -17.77 8.67
C SER A 552 9.89 -18.26 7.38
N THR A 553 9.48 -17.33 6.50
CA THR A 553 8.85 -17.68 5.23
C THR A 553 9.37 -16.83 4.08
N VAL A 554 9.44 -17.42 2.88
CA VAL A 554 9.70 -16.71 1.63
C VAL A 554 8.67 -17.17 0.60
N PRO A 555 7.49 -16.52 0.52
CA PRO A 555 6.35 -17.02 -0.24
C PRO A 555 6.40 -16.64 -1.74
N PHE A 556 7.60 -16.58 -2.32
CA PHE A 556 7.85 -16.23 -3.72
C PHE A 556 9.14 -16.90 -4.21
N ALA A 557 9.35 -16.94 -5.53
CA ALA A 557 10.59 -17.47 -6.11
C ALA A 557 11.74 -16.48 -5.91
N TYR A 558 12.92 -16.98 -5.56
CA TYR A 558 14.11 -16.17 -5.27
C TYR A 558 15.39 -16.84 -5.76
N ASP A 559 16.43 -16.02 -5.95
CA ASP A 559 17.75 -16.42 -6.45
C ASP A 559 18.71 -16.72 -5.29
N ASN A 560 18.67 -15.91 -4.23
CA ASN A 560 19.53 -16.03 -3.06
C ASN A 560 18.77 -15.63 -1.78
N ILE A 561 19.11 -16.29 -0.67
CA ILE A 561 18.70 -15.94 0.68
C ILE A 561 19.96 -15.82 1.54
N ASN A 562 20.01 -14.81 2.41
CA ASN A 562 21.10 -14.64 3.35
C ASN A 562 20.59 -14.03 4.67
N TRP A 563 20.89 -14.70 5.78
CA TRP A 563 20.71 -14.19 7.12
C TRP A 563 21.93 -13.38 7.60
N SER A 564 21.65 -12.36 8.40
CA SER A 564 22.65 -11.51 9.04
C SER A 564 22.21 -11.14 10.45
N THR A 565 23.18 -10.84 11.32
CA THR A 565 22.95 -10.43 12.71
C THR A 565 23.51 -9.03 12.94
N GLY A 566 22.82 -8.22 13.75
CA GLY A 566 23.35 -6.97 14.28
C GLY A 566 24.36 -7.16 15.43
N GLY A 567 24.57 -8.39 15.87
CA GLY A 567 25.38 -8.79 17.01
C GLY A 567 26.68 -9.52 16.65
N ASP A 568 27.23 -10.27 17.61
CA ASP A 568 28.48 -11.05 17.46
C ASP A 568 28.29 -12.57 17.36
N GLY A 569 27.04 -13.04 17.37
CA GLY A 569 26.69 -14.44 17.14
C GLY A 569 26.85 -14.91 15.69
N THR A 570 26.50 -16.17 15.44
CA THR A 570 26.67 -16.82 14.12
C THR A 570 25.46 -17.68 13.74
N PHE A 571 25.29 -17.95 12.45
CA PHE A 571 24.29 -18.90 11.94
C PHE A 571 24.98 -20.20 11.52
N ASN A 572 24.35 -21.36 11.72
CA ASN A 572 24.86 -22.64 11.19
C ASN A 572 25.05 -22.60 9.66
N ASP A 573 24.05 -22.08 8.96
CA ASP A 573 24.06 -21.84 7.52
C ASP A 573 23.14 -20.64 7.18
N PRO A 574 23.70 -19.44 7.02
CA PRO A 574 22.91 -18.24 6.75
C PRO A 574 22.20 -18.27 5.38
N GLN A 575 22.48 -19.25 4.52
CA GLN A 575 21.89 -19.37 3.17
C GLN A 575 20.70 -20.34 3.11
N THR A 576 20.17 -20.72 4.28
CA THR A 576 18.96 -21.55 4.40
C THR A 576 17.77 -20.73 4.89
N LEU A 577 16.55 -21.21 4.62
CA LEU A 577 15.32 -20.55 5.09
C LEU A 577 15.22 -20.59 6.61
N HIS A 578 15.48 -21.75 7.20
CA HIS A 578 15.38 -22.02 8.63
C HIS A 578 16.76 -22.31 9.24
N PRO A 579 17.64 -21.31 9.38
CA PRO A 579 18.90 -21.51 10.08
C PRO A 579 18.69 -21.59 11.59
N VAL A 580 19.74 -22.00 12.28
CA VAL A 580 19.86 -21.93 13.73
C VAL A 580 20.84 -20.80 14.05
N TYR A 581 20.41 -19.86 14.89
CA TYR A 581 21.26 -18.78 15.39
C TYR A 581 21.93 -19.18 16.71
N TYR A 582 23.21 -18.90 16.84
CA TYR A 582 24.01 -19.08 18.05
C TYR A 582 24.41 -17.71 18.60
N PRO A 583 23.76 -17.23 19.68
CA PRO A 583 24.08 -15.94 20.28
C PRO A 583 25.53 -15.84 20.74
N GLY A 584 26.18 -14.73 20.41
CA GLY A 584 27.53 -14.43 20.85
C GLY A 584 27.58 -13.85 22.27
N ILE A 585 28.78 -13.53 22.73
CA ILE A 585 29.00 -13.01 24.09
C ILE A 585 28.36 -11.62 24.22
N SER A 586 28.51 -10.79 23.20
CA SER A 586 27.97 -9.42 23.21
C SER A 586 26.45 -9.43 23.11
N ASP A 587 25.87 -10.39 22.39
CA ASP A 587 24.41 -10.58 22.33
C ASP A 587 23.85 -10.88 23.73
N LYS A 588 24.41 -11.90 24.41
CA LYS A 588 24.01 -12.29 25.76
C LYS A 588 24.25 -11.19 26.80
N ALA A 589 25.30 -10.39 26.63
CA ALA A 589 25.59 -9.26 27.51
C ALA A 589 24.60 -8.09 27.29
N THR A 590 24.18 -7.85 26.04
CA THR A 590 23.22 -6.78 25.69
C THR A 590 21.79 -7.18 26.02
N GLY A 591 21.49 -8.48 26.07
CA GLY A 591 20.16 -9.03 26.37
C GLY A 591 19.20 -9.01 25.17
N LYS A 592 19.68 -8.64 23.97
CA LYS A 592 18.92 -8.73 22.72
C LYS A 592 19.83 -8.67 21.50
N VAL A 593 19.33 -9.17 20.37
CA VAL A 593 19.97 -9.07 19.06
C VAL A 593 18.92 -9.00 17.95
N VAL A 594 19.22 -8.28 16.86
CA VAL A 594 18.34 -8.20 15.68
C VAL A 594 18.88 -9.15 14.60
N LEU A 595 18.03 -10.04 14.12
CA LEU A 595 18.33 -11.01 13.07
C LEU A 595 17.56 -10.61 11.81
N THR A 596 18.26 -10.50 10.68
CA THR A 596 17.68 -10.00 9.42
C THR A 596 17.83 -11.03 8.31
N ILE A 597 16.71 -11.40 7.69
CA ILE A 597 16.67 -12.17 6.44
C ILE A 597 16.72 -11.21 5.25
N SER A 598 17.63 -11.46 4.30
CA SER A 598 17.71 -10.75 3.02
C SER A 598 17.50 -11.73 1.87
N VAL A 599 16.55 -11.44 1.00
CA VAL A 599 16.18 -12.31 -0.13
C VAL A 599 16.32 -11.55 -1.43
N LEU A 600 17.17 -12.04 -2.33
CA LEU A 600 17.31 -11.54 -3.69
C LEU A 600 16.33 -12.26 -4.61
N SER A 601 15.46 -11.51 -5.28
CA SER A 601 14.57 -12.03 -6.32
C SER A 601 14.49 -11.02 -7.45
N HIS A 602 14.83 -11.46 -8.67
CA HIS A 602 14.77 -10.62 -9.88
C HIS A 602 15.52 -9.28 -9.70
N ASP A 603 16.77 -9.35 -9.23
CA ASP A 603 17.64 -8.20 -8.95
C ASP A 603 17.16 -7.22 -7.86
N VAL A 604 16.08 -7.55 -7.14
CA VAL A 604 15.56 -6.78 -6.00
C VAL A 604 15.84 -7.53 -4.71
N VAL A 605 16.42 -6.84 -3.71
CA VAL A 605 16.63 -7.39 -2.37
C VAL A 605 15.48 -6.96 -1.47
N LYS A 606 14.70 -7.92 -0.97
CA LYS A 606 13.66 -7.72 0.04
C LYS A 606 14.15 -8.22 1.40
N LYS A 607 13.83 -7.50 2.47
CA LYS A 607 14.32 -7.80 3.82
C LYS A 607 13.18 -7.80 4.82
N ASP A 608 13.37 -8.59 5.87
CA ASP A 608 12.58 -8.56 7.10
C ASP A 608 13.50 -8.88 8.27
N SER A 609 13.09 -8.50 9.48
CA SER A 609 13.90 -8.74 10.68
C SER A 609 13.03 -9.06 11.87
N LEU A 610 13.60 -9.82 12.81
CA LEU A 610 13.05 -10.02 14.15
C LEU A 610 14.05 -9.62 15.21
N THR A 611 13.54 -9.30 16.39
CA THR A 611 14.33 -9.11 17.60
C THR A 611 14.27 -10.38 18.44
N LEU A 612 15.44 -10.91 18.80
CA LEU A 612 15.59 -12.00 19.77
C LEU A 612 15.99 -11.40 21.12
N TYR A 613 15.13 -11.52 22.12
CA TYR A 613 15.40 -11.13 23.50
C TYR A 613 16.08 -12.29 24.24
N ILE A 614 17.13 -11.98 25.00
CA ILE A 614 17.97 -12.97 25.68
C ILE A 614 17.92 -12.70 27.18
N PHE A 615 17.22 -13.57 27.91
CA PHE A 615 16.98 -13.42 29.34
C PHE A 615 18.03 -14.14 30.19
N ASP A 616 18.34 -13.54 31.35
CA ASP A 616 19.20 -14.15 32.35
C ASP A 616 18.53 -15.37 32.99
N ASP A 617 19.34 -16.40 33.27
CA ASP A 617 18.90 -17.56 34.03
C ASP A 617 18.83 -17.23 35.53
N PRO A 618 17.94 -17.88 36.30
CA PRO A 618 17.84 -17.62 37.73
C PRO A 618 19.14 -18.04 38.43
N VAL A 619 19.66 -17.14 39.26
CA VAL A 619 20.84 -17.39 40.10
C VAL A 619 20.37 -17.52 41.54
N VAL A 620 20.79 -18.57 42.23
CA VAL A 620 20.38 -18.84 43.61
C VAL A 620 21.60 -19.14 44.47
N PHE A 621 21.56 -18.63 45.69
CA PHE A 621 22.50 -18.97 46.75
C PHE A 621 21.72 -19.17 48.05
N ALA A 622 21.82 -20.35 48.64
CA ALA A 622 21.10 -20.74 49.85
C ALA A 622 21.78 -20.20 51.14
N GLY A 623 22.99 -19.65 51.02
CA GLY A 623 23.82 -19.29 52.17
C GLY A 623 24.95 -20.29 52.39
N ASN A 624 25.93 -19.91 53.20
CA ASN A 624 27.03 -20.81 53.55
C ASN A 624 26.58 -21.88 54.54
N ASP A 625 27.14 -23.08 54.43
CA ASP A 625 27.02 -24.13 55.46
C ASP A 625 27.34 -23.56 56.85
N THR A 626 26.53 -23.95 57.83
CA THR A 626 26.56 -23.34 59.16
C THR A 626 26.33 -24.37 60.25
N THR A 627 26.87 -24.09 61.43
CA THR A 627 26.66 -24.85 62.64
C THR A 627 25.88 -24.01 63.64
N LEU A 628 24.82 -24.57 64.22
CA LEU A 628 24.04 -23.97 65.30
C LEU A 628 23.94 -24.93 66.48
N PHE A 629 23.63 -24.40 67.66
CA PHE A 629 23.21 -25.26 68.76
C PHE A 629 21.82 -25.84 68.49
N ALA A 630 21.57 -27.06 68.96
CA ALA A 630 20.32 -27.81 68.71
C ALA A 630 19.02 -27.11 69.15
N ASP A 631 19.06 -26.06 69.98
CA ASP A 631 17.90 -25.26 70.39
C ASP A 631 17.75 -23.93 69.64
N GLU A 632 18.62 -23.65 68.67
CA GLU A 632 18.65 -22.40 67.92
C GLU A 632 17.90 -22.51 66.58
N GLN A 633 17.37 -21.37 66.14
CA GLN A 633 16.75 -21.20 64.82
C GLN A 633 17.75 -20.54 63.86
N LEU A 634 17.70 -20.90 62.58
CA LEU A 634 18.54 -20.30 61.54
C LEU A 634 17.77 -19.22 60.78
N THR A 635 18.24 -17.97 60.81
CA THR A 635 17.73 -16.93 59.88
C THR A 635 18.58 -16.92 58.62
N LEU A 636 17.97 -17.21 57.46
CA LEU A 636 18.65 -17.33 56.17
C LEU A 636 18.93 -15.96 55.53
N SER A 637 19.62 -15.10 56.27
CA SER A 637 19.87 -13.70 55.92
C SER A 637 20.88 -13.50 54.78
N GLU A 638 21.73 -14.50 54.52
CA GLU A 638 22.73 -14.46 53.44
C GLU A 638 22.21 -15.03 52.12
N ALA A 639 21.03 -15.67 52.13
CA ALA A 639 20.45 -16.24 50.92
C ALA A 639 20.07 -15.13 49.93
N TYR A 640 20.30 -15.36 48.64
CA TYR A 640 19.84 -14.45 47.61
C TYR A 640 19.45 -15.22 46.34
N ALA A 641 18.51 -14.65 45.60
CA ALA A 641 18.22 -15.05 44.24
C ALA A 641 18.16 -13.82 43.32
N LEU A 642 18.52 -14.01 42.05
CA LEU A 642 18.43 -12.99 40.99
C LEU A 642 17.71 -13.59 39.78
N TYR A 643 17.08 -12.74 38.97
CA TYR A 643 16.40 -13.12 37.71
C TYR A 643 15.36 -14.24 37.89
N TYR A 644 14.52 -14.11 38.93
CA TYR A 644 13.51 -15.09 39.30
C TYR A 644 12.13 -14.45 39.40
N GLU A 645 11.09 -15.27 39.34
CA GLU A 645 9.70 -14.89 39.60
C GLU A 645 9.21 -15.38 40.96
N THR A 646 9.55 -16.64 41.29
CA THR A 646 9.19 -17.28 42.56
C THR A 646 10.43 -17.88 43.23
N VAL A 647 10.35 -18.04 44.54
CA VAL A 647 11.32 -18.79 45.32
C VAL A 647 10.64 -19.77 46.25
N GLN A 648 11.30 -20.87 46.55
CA GLN A 648 10.81 -21.89 47.46
C GLN A 648 11.95 -22.53 48.25
N TRP A 649 11.74 -22.70 49.55
CA TRP A 649 12.59 -23.46 50.44
C TRP A 649 12.00 -24.85 50.71
N THR A 650 12.87 -25.86 50.75
CA THR A 650 12.53 -27.19 51.25
C THR A 650 13.64 -27.70 52.16
N THR A 651 13.36 -28.70 52.98
CA THR A 651 14.35 -29.34 53.86
C THR A 651 14.31 -30.85 53.67
N THR A 652 15.46 -31.52 53.80
CA THR A 652 15.52 -32.99 53.92
C THR A 652 15.14 -33.47 55.32
N GLY A 653 15.09 -32.55 56.28
CA GLY A 653 14.77 -32.75 57.67
C GLY A 653 13.28 -32.75 57.99
N ASP A 654 12.95 -32.76 59.28
CA ASP A 654 11.57 -32.63 59.81
C ASP A 654 11.24 -31.23 60.35
N GLY A 655 12.21 -30.31 60.32
CA GLY A 655 12.01 -28.91 60.68
C GLY A 655 11.09 -28.13 59.74
N ILE A 656 10.75 -26.91 60.13
CA ILE A 656 9.79 -26.05 59.41
C ILE A 656 10.38 -24.65 59.14
N PHE A 657 9.96 -24.04 58.03
CA PHE A 657 10.20 -22.63 57.75
C PHE A 657 8.99 -21.80 58.22
N ASP A 658 9.22 -20.59 58.73
CA ASP A 658 8.13 -19.64 59.02
C ASP A 658 7.37 -19.20 57.76
N ASN A 659 8.09 -19.04 56.65
CA ASN A 659 7.54 -18.83 55.32
C ASN A 659 8.51 -19.30 54.23
N ASP A 660 8.29 -20.52 53.73
CA ASP A 660 9.10 -21.18 52.71
C ASP A 660 9.08 -20.49 51.33
N THR A 661 8.26 -19.47 51.11
CA THR A 661 8.19 -18.72 49.83
C THR A 661 8.87 -17.35 49.89
N THR A 662 9.64 -17.06 50.94
CA THR A 662 10.37 -15.79 51.09
C THR A 662 11.87 -15.96 50.88
N MET A 663 12.56 -14.86 50.54
CA MET A 663 14.02 -14.85 50.34
C MET A 663 14.79 -15.20 51.62
N HIS A 664 14.32 -14.71 52.76
CA HIS A 664 15.02 -14.81 54.05
C HIS A 664 14.12 -15.39 55.14
N PRO A 665 13.72 -16.67 55.06
CA PRO A 665 12.92 -17.29 56.09
C PRO A 665 13.76 -17.61 57.33
N VAL A 666 13.06 -17.97 58.40
CA VAL A 666 13.61 -18.58 59.60
C VAL A 666 13.31 -20.07 59.58
N TYR A 667 14.37 -20.90 59.63
CA TYR A 667 14.26 -22.35 59.77
C TYR A 667 14.28 -22.75 61.26
N TYR A 668 13.33 -23.58 61.64
CA TYR A 668 13.18 -24.18 62.96
C TYR A 668 13.51 -25.68 62.86
N PRO A 669 14.68 -26.14 63.35
CA PRO A 669 15.03 -27.55 63.36
C PRO A 669 13.98 -28.40 64.07
N GLY A 670 13.67 -29.56 63.49
CA GLY A 670 12.78 -30.56 64.09
C GLY A 670 13.49 -31.55 65.01
N GLU A 671 12.76 -32.54 65.54
CA GLU A 671 13.34 -33.50 66.47
C GLU A 671 14.31 -34.46 65.76
N GLU A 672 13.99 -34.87 64.53
CA GLU A 672 14.87 -35.75 63.74
C GLU A 672 16.10 -35.01 63.22
N ASP A 673 16.00 -33.70 62.93
CA ASP A 673 17.16 -32.86 62.61
C ASP A 673 18.18 -32.87 63.76
N VAL A 674 17.70 -32.67 64.99
CA VAL A 674 18.55 -32.67 66.19
C VAL A 674 19.12 -34.06 66.49
N LEU A 675 18.34 -35.12 66.29
CA LEU A 675 18.79 -36.50 66.50
C LEU A 675 19.83 -36.95 65.48
N SER A 676 19.70 -36.54 64.22
CA SER A 676 20.66 -36.83 63.16
C SER A 676 21.89 -35.92 63.21
N GLY A 677 21.77 -34.75 63.83
CA GLY A 677 22.83 -33.75 63.96
C GLY A 677 23.03 -32.89 62.71
N GLU A 678 22.18 -33.06 61.69
CA GLU A 678 22.27 -32.30 60.44
C GLU A 678 20.90 -32.18 59.72
N ALA A 679 20.74 -31.10 58.94
CA ALA A 679 19.64 -30.93 57.99
C ALA A 679 20.17 -30.25 56.72
N VAL A 680 19.65 -30.61 55.55
CA VAL A 680 19.96 -29.93 54.29
C VAL A 680 18.79 -29.07 53.88
N LEU A 681 19.03 -27.77 53.76
CA LEU A 681 18.05 -26.79 53.31
C LEU A 681 18.28 -26.50 51.83
N VAL A 682 17.25 -26.64 51.01
CA VAL A 682 17.31 -26.43 49.56
C VAL A 682 16.56 -25.14 49.24
N PHE A 683 17.26 -24.18 48.63
CA PHE A 683 16.66 -22.96 48.12
C PHE A 683 16.51 -23.07 46.61
N MET A 684 15.30 -22.91 46.11
CA MET A 684 14.99 -22.96 44.68
C MET A 684 14.42 -21.62 44.23
N ALA A 685 14.78 -21.18 43.03
CA ALA A 685 14.13 -20.07 42.34
C ALA A 685 13.69 -20.53 40.95
N GLU A 686 12.52 -20.06 40.52
CA GLU A 686 11.94 -20.37 39.22
C GLU A 686 11.72 -19.08 38.41
N SER A 687 11.83 -19.21 37.09
CA SER A 687 11.55 -18.17 36.10
C SER A 687 11.06 -18.83 34.80
N ASP A 688 10.68 -18.02 33.82
CA ASP A 688 10.44 -18.50 32.45
C ASP A 688 11.67 -19.20 31.83
N CYS A 689 12.87 -18.92 32.35
CA CYS A 689 14.12 -19.58 31.96
C CYS A 689 14.41 -20.89 32.69
N GLY A 690 13.45 -21.42 33.44
CA GLY A 690 13.58 -22.64 34.22
C GLY A 690 13.90 -22.36 35.67
N SER A 691 14.47 -23.35 36.35
CA SER A 691 14.74 -23.28 37.78
C SER A 691 16.21 -23.52 38.10
N SER A 692 16.66 -22.85 39.16
CA SER A 692 17.97 -23.01 39.75
C SER A 692 17.80 -23.25 41.23
N TYR A 693 18.72 -24.01 41.83
CA TYR A 693 18.69 -24.27 43.25
C TYR A 693 20.11 -24.32 43.82
N ASP A 694 20.19 -24.03 45.10
CA ASP A 694 21.39 -24.18 45.91
C ASP A 694 21.02 -24.84 47.25
N THR A 695 22.00 -25.39 47.95
CA THR A 695 21.81 -26.09 49.21
C THR A 695 22.69 -25.54 50.30
N LEU A 696 22.13 -25.38 51.50
CA LEU A 696 22.85 -25.10 52.73
C LEU A 696 22.83 -26.35 53.61
N HIS A 697 24.00 -26.82 54.02
CA HIS A 697 24.13 -27.86 55.04
C HIS A 697 24.16 -27.22 56.44
N LEU A 698 23.15 -27.53 57.24
CA LEU A 698 23.03 -27.09 58.62
C LEU A 698 23.50 -28.23 59.54
N PHE A 699 24.54 -27.98 60.33
CA PHE A 699 24.99 -28.88 61.39
C PHE A 699 24.42 -28.43 62.73
N LEU A 700 23.89 -29.37 63.50
CA LEU A 700 23.31 -29.11 64.81
C LEU A 700 24.19 -29.72 65.89
N GLU A 701 24.87 -28.85 66.64
CA GLU A 701 25.68 -29.29 67.77
C GLU A 701 24.82 -29.44 69.03
N PRO A 702 24.92 -30.59 69.73
CA PRO A 702 24.34 -30.71 71.05
C PRO A 702 25.06 -29.75 72.00
N PHE A 703 24.29 -29.15 72.90
CA PHE A 703 24.83 -28.32 73.96
C PHE A 703 24.47 -28.89 75.32
N PHE A 704 25.32 -28.58 76.29
CA PHE A 704 25.15 -28.99 77.66
C PHE A 704 25.02 -27.75 78.54
N SER A 705 24.35 -27.88 79.67
CA SER A 705 24.36 -26.85 80.72
C SER A 705 24.95 -27.45 81.98
N VAL A 706 25.81 -26.68 82.65
CA VAL A 706 26.39 -27.06 83.93
C VAL A 706 25.86 -26.09 84.97
N GLU A 707 25.06 -26.61 85.91
CA GLU A 707 24.51 -25.84 87.01
C GLU A 707 25.02 -26.35 88.35
N GLY A 708 25.05 -25.45 89.33
CA GLY A 708 25.55 -25.76 90.66
C GLY A 708 25.19 -24.70 91.67
N ASN A 709 25.73 -24.85 92.88
CA ASN A 709 25.58 -23.88 93.94
C ASN A 709 26.96 -23.52 94.50
N LEU A 710 27.24 -22.23 94.68
CA LEU A 710 28.46 -21.71 95.29
C LEU A 710 28.29 -21.62 96.81
N TRP A 711 29.10 -22.39 97.54
CA TRP A 711 29.04 -22.45 99.00
C TRP A 711 30.33 -21.92 99.62
N HIS A 712 30.19 -21.10 100.66
CA HIS A 712 31.28 -20.79 101.58
C HIS A 712 30.89 -21.17 103.00
N LYS A 713 31.62 -22.13 103.60
CA LYS A 713 31.36 -22.64 104.96
C LYS A 713 29.91 -23.15 105.16
N ASN A 714 29.40 -23.93 104.20
CA ASN A 714 28.03 -24.46 104.20
C ASN A 714 26.92 -23.38 104.19
N ILE A 715 27.24 -22.16 103.74
CA ILE A 715 26.25 -21.11 103.47
C ILE A 715 26.38 -20.73 101.99
N PRO A 716 25.28 -20.68 101.23
CA PRO A 716 25.32 -20.18 99.86
C PRO A 716 25.75 -18.72 99.82
N VAL A 717 26.55 -18.35 98.82
CA VAL A 717 27.05 -16.98 98.67
C VAL A 717 26.95 -16.53 97.22
N PRO A 718 26.60 -15.25 96.96
CA PRO A 718 26.73 -14.67 95.63
C PRO A 718 28.20 -14.45 95.29
N GLY A 719 28.57 -14.59 94.01
CA GLY A 719 29.95 -14.39 93.58
C GLY A 719 30.19 -14.81 92.13
N GLY A 720 31.32 -14.41 91.57
CA GLY A 720 31.73 -14.87 90.24
C GLY A 720 32.20 -16.33 90.30
N VAL A 721 31.62 -17.17 89.45
CA VAL A 721 32.01 -18.56 89.21
C VAL A 721 32.67 -18.61 87.85
N VAL A 722 33.82 -19.28 87.77
CA VAL A 722 34.63 -19.37 86.56
C VAL A 722 34.61 -20.81 86.08
N LEU A 723 34.31 -21.03 84.80
CA LEU A 723 34.38 -22.35 84.18
C LEU A 723 35.62 -22.44 83.30
N ASP A 724 36.48 -23.41 83.60
CA ASP A 724 37.73 -23.66 82.89
C ASP A 724 37.65 -24.95 82.07
N MET A 725 37.95 -24.89 80.77
CA MET A 725 38.01 -26.08 79.90
C MET A 725 39.45 -26.60 79.77
N GLN A 726 39.62 -27.92 79.88
CA GLN A 726 40.91 -28.57 79.64
C GLN A 726 41.12 -28.87 78.15
N ASP A 727 41.72 -27.93 77.43
CA ASP A 727 42.01 -28.13 76.00
C ASP A 727 43.19 -29.10 75.77
N LYS A 728 44.14 -29.20 76.71
CA LYS A 728 45.35 -30.07 76.65
C LYS A 728 45.84 -30.46 78.06
N PRO A 729 46.61 -31.56 78.21
CA PRO A 729 47.19 -31.94 79.50
C PRO A 729 48.09 -30.82 80.08
N GLY A 730 47.61 -30.16 81.14
CA GLY A 730 48.33 -29.11 81.87
C GLY A 730 48.03 -27.67 81.47
N GLY A 731 47.10 -27.43 80.53
CA GLY A 731 46.62 -26.08 80.18
C GLY A 731 45.10 -25.99 80.38
N ALA A 732 44.66 -25.07 81.23
CA ALA A 732 43.25 -24.71 81.39
C ALA A 732 43.03 -23.31 80.82
N ARG A 733 41.95 -23.12 80.06
CA ARG A 733 41.49 -21.80 79.64
C ARG A 733 40.16 -21.49 80.32
N VAL A 734 39.99 -20.27 80.81
CA VAL A 734 38.67 -19.77 81.20
C VAL A 734 37.81 -19.71 79.95
N VAL A 735 36.68 -20.41 79.97
CA VAL A 735 35.74 -20.45 78.83
C VAL A 735 34.50 -19.62 79.10
N GLU A 736 34.03 -19.56 80.36
CA GLU A 736 32.84 -18.79 80.70
C GLU A 736 32.87 -18.29 82.15
N LEU A 737 32.09 -17.24 82.42
CA LEU A 737 31.91 -16.64 83.74
C LEU A 737 30.41 -16.52 84.03
N ALA A 738 29.97 -17.09 85.15
CA ALA A 738 28.61 -16.95 85.65
C ALA A 738 28.61 -16.22 86.99
N GLN A 739 27.52 -15.54 87.32
CA GLN A 739 27.34 -14.92 88.62
C GLN A 739 26.38 -15.76 89.45
N ALA A 740 26.86 -16.29 90.57
CA ALA A 740 26.01 -16.96 91.53
C ALA A 740 25.06 -15.96 92.20
N GLU A 741 23.78 -16.32 92.32
CA GLU A 741 22.76 -15.53 92.99
C GLU A 741 22.92 -15.54 94.53
N ASN A 742 22.04 -14.82 95.25
CA ASN A 742 22.11 -14.74 96.71
C ASN A 742 21.90 -16.10 97.43
N ASP A 743 21.28 -17.05 96.75
CA ASP A 743 21.11 -18.44 97.19
C ASP A 743 22.23 -19.36 96.69
N GLY A 744 23.27 -18.80 96.06
CA GLY A 744 24.44 -19.51 95.57
C GLY A 744 24.25 -20.17 94.21
N TYR A 745 23.04 -20.19 93.64
CA TYR A 745 22.78 -20.86 92.36
C TYR A 745 23.53 -20.18 91.21
N PHE A 746 24.17 -20.99 90.37
CA PHE A 746 24.77 -20.55 89.12
C PHE A 746 24.50 -21.57 88.01
N ILE A 747 24.50 -21.11 86.77
CA ILE A 747 24.36 -21.94 85.58
C ILE A 747 25.24 -21.39 84.46
N PHE A 748 25.95 -22.31 83.81
CA PHE A 748 26.63 -22.11 82.54
C PHE A 748 25.76 -22.73 81.45
N HIS A 749 25.34 -21.93 80.49
CA HIS A 749 24.46 -22.36 79.41
C HIS A 749 25.26 -22.56 78.13
N LYS A 750 24.81 -23.49 77.27
CA LYS A 750 25.35 -23.68 75.91
C LYS A 750 26.84 -24.04 75.85
N LEU A 751 27.24 -24.99 76.70
CA LEU A 751 28.59 -25.57 76.67
C LEU A 751 28.68 -26.64 75.58
N THR A 752 29.76 -26.60 74.79
CA THR A 752 30.10 -27.69 73.86
C THR A 752 30.55 -28.94 74.63
N GLU A 753 30.61 -30.11 73.98
CA GLU A 753 31.17 -31.30 74.62
C GLU A 753 32.63 -31.04 75.07
N GLY A 754 32.98 -31.44 76.30
CA GLY A 754 34.34 -31.29 76.82
C GLY A 754 34.49 -31.52 78.32
N ASP A 755 35.74 -31.58 78.77
CA ASP A 755 36.09 -31.70 80.19
C ASP A 755 36.25 -30.31 80.83
N TYR A 756 35.31 -29.98 81.72
CA TYR A 756 35.27 -28.69 82.41
C TYR A 756 35.65 -28.82 83.89
N ASN A 757 36.27 -27.77 84.43
CA ASN A 757 36.55 -27.60 85.86
C ASN A 757 35.88 -26.32 86.36
N LEU A 758 35.34 -26.39 87.58
CA LEU A 758 34.60 -25.33 88.28
C LEU A 758 35.38 -24.82 89.50
#